data_AF-A0A8H8DDP2-F1
#
_entry.id   AF-A0A8H8DDP2-F1
#
_cell.length_a   1.000
_cell.length_b   1.000
_cell.length_c   1.000
_cell.angle_alpha   90.00
_cell.angle_beta   90.00
_cell.angle_gamma   90.00
#
_symmetry.space_group_name_H-M   'P 1'
#
loop_
_entity.id
_entity.type
_entity.pdbx_description
1 polymer ?
#
loop_
_entity_poly.entity_id
_entity_poly.type
_entity_poly.pdbx_seq_one_letter_code
_entity_poly.pdbx_strand_id
1 'polypeptide(L)'
;MTSSSEEDVAETLAVTASSGFHAYTSGSKFSDKLSKLEVEQEEKTQTFIDKIREFLRIQLFGYPNHLESYILENEPNDCALIAKYRQTTDIDLSEVSELSINNLTLNTLHIPHPLESFMRNETHQQVSKDVLDKVNQELKESPILVFIHGLGGQMSQFEPLMGLLSQCAEILSLDLPGFGNSKASIKHHKSISNISEAEQQRISSSVSNMSWEDFSTENITNIVHAFIRQQVPEKRVILIGHSMGTHLAVNVAKKLPQHKVEGLILPSPPDVIDDSVPGSSDLEIGGLSWLFKLFVYLPFLFNLFRTWDRLPGLQSKSVRRQLPKNSSLYNRLRQFRWNLDIDSSTLLKYVRGFKKIKTSDFVVVINRFNDNKGDHHAYEKTLLVCGSEDHVTSVKHIYHIDNFLTTTFGRKISSALEVKDAGHSLLLAKPELTSGSILNHIETKLPQRLNLSPAWVLKIKALISGDKWGLKNEEKWLNLKPISDNIKRGNEISPLLGMKTLREGDSIHSPGVVEAGYYDQEKNVKGKLIAIIDISSDIPPYNPQTFKHVRYYKCATVSKVVPDQASIRRFINLVKEILDESKIEQPLIGVHCHYGFNRTGFLICCYLIEVLGWTVKEAVDAFKVAKPPGIKHPHFIDALYVRYDV
;
A
#
# COMPACT_ATOMS: atom_id res chain seq x y z
N MET A 1 -13.67 1.06 32.42
CA MET A 1 -14.40 0.63 31.20
C MET A 1 -14.29 1.64 30.04
N THR A 2 -13.32 2.56 30.04
CA THR A 2 -13.21 3.64 29.03
C THR A 2 -11.90 3.66 28.24
N SER A 3 -10.91 2.81 28.56
CA SER A 3 -9.60 2.82 27.88
C SER A 3 -9.52 1.92 26.64
N SER A 4 -10.31 0.83 26.57
CA SER A 4 -10.22 -0.13 25.45
C SER A 4 -10.78 0.42 24.13
N SER A 5 -11.75 1.33 24.18
CA SER A 5 -12.35 1.90 22.97
C SER A 5 -11.46 2.92 22.27
N GLU A 6 -10.56 3.60 23.00
CA GLU A 6 -9.64 4.58 22.40
C GLU A 6 -8.47 3.89 21.68
N GLU A 7 -7.97 2.77 22.21
CA GLU A 7 -6.95 1.97 21.55
C GLU A 7 -7.47 1.25 20.30
N ASP A 8 -8.68 0.67 20.34
CA ASP A 8 -9.30 0.05 19.15
C ASP A 8 -9.60 1.08 18.05
N VAL A 9 -10.02 2.28 18.45
CA VAL A 9 -10.22 3.41 17.53
C VAL A 9 -8.88 3.91 17.01
N ALA A 10 -7.84 4.01 17.84
CA ALA A 10 -6.48 4.37 17.41
C ALA A 10 -5.84 3.29 16.51
N GLU A 11 -6.16 2.02 16.71
CA GLU A 11 -5.72 0.89 15.89
C GLU A 11 -6.40 0.90 14.53
N THR A 12 -7.71 1.17 14.51
CA THR A 12 -8.45 1.39 13.26
C THR A 12 -8.03 2.68 12.55
N LEU A 13 -7.75 3.76 13.29
CA LEU A 13 -7.30 5.06 12.76
C LEU A 13 -5.86 5.00 12.21
N ALA A 14 -4.97 4.21 12.81
CA ALA A 14 -3.61 4.02 12.30
C ALA A 14 -3.59 3.21 10.99
N VAL A 15 -4.54 2.28 10.82
CA VAL A 15 -4.73 1.48 9.60
C VAL A 15 -5.43 2.27 8.50
N THR A 16 -6.33 3.21 8.85
CA THR A 16 -7.05 4.08 7.90
C THR A 16 -6.35 5.41 7.62
N ALA A 17 -5.17 5.64 8.21
CA ALA A 17 -4.38 6.83 7.97
C ALA A 17 -3.74 6.83 6.58
N SER A 18 -4.53 7.05 5.53
CA SER A 18 -4.07 7.86 4.39
C SER A 18 -3.90 9.30 4.88
N SER A 19 -3.00 9.50 5.85
CA SER A 19 -2.76 10.77 6.56
C SER A 19 -2.36 11.89 5.59
N GLY A 20 -1.86 11.53 4.40
CA GLY A 20 -1.58 12.46 3.32
C GLY A 20 -2.81 12.95 2.55
N PHE A 21 -3.78 12.09 2.22
CA PHE A 21 -4.81 12.42 1.22
C PHE A 21 -5.73 13.59 1.65
N HIS A 22 -5.97 13.72 2.96
CA HIS A 22 -6.84 14.76 3.52
C HIS A 22 -6.29 16.19 3.35
N ALA A 23 -4.97 16.38 3.28
CA ALA A 23 -4.35 17.70 3.19
C ALA A 23 -4.38 18.32 1.78
N TYR A 24 -4.67 17.52 0.73
CA TYR A 24 -4.57 17.93 -0.68
C TYR A 24 -5.90 18.03 -1.40
N THR A 25 -6.99 18.14 -0.65
CA THR A 25 -8.28 18.51 -1.26
C THR A 25 -8.17 19.90 -1.87
N SER A 26 -8.71 20.07 -3.08
CA SER A 26 -8.73 21.36 -3.77
C SER A 26 -9.29 22.45 -2.86
N GLY A 27 -8.52 23.51 -2.60
CA GLY A 27 -8.88 24.63 -1.70
C GLY A 27 -8.29 24.57 -0.29
N SER A 28 -7.37 23.66 0.02
CA SER A 28 -6.59 23.73 1.26
C SER A 28 -5.48 24.80 1.15
N LYS A 29 -5.24 25.59 2.21
CA LYS A 29 -4.16 26.59 2.26
C LYS A 29 -2.78 26.00 1.93
N PHE A 30 -2.58 24.72 2.25
CA PHE A 30 -1.36 23.99 1.95
C PHE A 30 -1.23 23.72 0.44
N SER A 31 -2.28 23.16 -0.16
CA SER A 31 -2.34 22.87 -1.60
C SER A 31 -2.18 24.14 -2.44
N ASP A 32 -2.81 25.25 -2.03
CA ASP A 32 -2.74 26.53 -2.73
C ASP A 32 -1.32 27.10 -2.73
N LYS A 33 -0.63 27.07 -1.58
CA LYS A 33 0.74 27.57 -1.46
C LYS A 33 1.74 26.66 -2.20
N LEU A 34 1.58 25.34 -2.11
CA LEU A 34 2.42 24.40 -2.84
C LEU A 34 2.28 24.60 -4.36
N SER A 35 1.05 24.72 -4.86
CA SER A 35 0.78 24.94 -6.29
C SER A 35 1.42 26.24 -6.78
N LYS A 36 1.34 27.31 -5.97
CA LYS A 36 2.02 28.58 -6.28
C LYS A 36 3.54 28.42 -6.35
N LEU A 37 4.15 27.73 -5.39
CA LEU A 37 5.59 27.48 -5.38
C LEU A 37 6.05 26.56 -6.52
N GLU A 38 5.20 25.63 -6.95
CA GLU A 38 5.46 24.78 -8.14
C GLU A 38 5.53 25.66 -9.40
N VAL A 39 4.54 26.52 -9.62
CA VAL A 39 4.52 27.46 -10.76
C VAL A 39 5.73 28.39 -10.74
N GLU A 40 6.05 29.00 -9.59
CA GLU A 40 7.23 29.86 -9.44
C GLU A 40 8.54 29.12 -9.75
N GLN A 41 8.63 27.84 -9.37
CA GLN A 41 9.81 27.01 -9.64
C GLN A 41 9.89 26.62 -11.12
N GLU A 42 8.76 26.34 -11.77
CA GLU A 42 8.68 26.06 -13.20
C GLU A 42 9.11 27.27 -14.02
N GLU A 43 8.66 28.49 -13.67
CA GLU A 43 9.09 29.72 -14.32
C GLU A 43 10.61 29.93 -14.23
N LYS A 44 11.20 29.69 -13.04
CA LYS A 44 12.66 29.77 -12.83
C LYS A 44 13.46 28.72 -13.58
N THR A 45 12.82 27.68 -14.11
CA THR A 45 13.49 26.56 -14.77
C THR A 45 12.97 26.27 -16.17
N GLN A 46 12.18 27.18 -16.73
CA GLN A 46 11.50 27.04 -18.01
C GLN A 46 12.48 26.91 -19.17
N THR A 47 13.53 27.72 -19.17
CA THR A 47 14.60 27.67 -20.19
C THR A 47 15.88 27.10 -19.62
N PHE A 48 16.77 26.62 -20.49
CA PHE A 48 18.08 26.14 -20.10
C PHE A 48 18.92 27.24 -19.40
N ILE A 49 18.80 28.49 -19.83
CA ILE A 49 19.53 29.63 -19.23
C ILE A 49 18.98 29.94 -17.83
N ASP A 50 17.65 29.95 -17.67
CA ASP A 50 17.03 30.21 -16.37
C ASP A 50 17.37 29.10 -15.37
N LYS A 51 17.34 27.85 -15.83
CA LYS A 51 17.80 26.71 -15.03
C LYS A 51 19.26 26.85 -14.60
N ILE A 52 20.17 27.33 -15.47
CA ILE A 52 21.56 27.63 -15.08
C ILE A 52 21.62 28.72 -14.03
N ARG A 53 20.87 29.83 -14.21
CA ARG A 53 20.86 30.94 -13.24
C ARG A 53 20.39 30.46 -11.88
N GLU A 54 19.31 29.70 -11.82
CA GLU A 54 18.78 29.15 -10.56
C GLU A 54 19.75 28.14 -9.94
N PHE A 55 20.40 27.30 -10.76
CA PHE A 55 21.44 26.39 -10.28
C PHE A 55 22.60 27.13 -9.61
N LEU A 56 23.15 28.16 -10.26
CA LEU A 56 24.26 28.96 -9.72
C LEU A 56 23.81 29.72 -8.47
N ARG A 57 22.58 30.24 -8.46
CA ARG A 57 21.97 30.88 -7.28
C ARG A 57 21.99 29.97 -6.06
N ILE A 58 21.60 28.71 -6.22
CA ILE A 58 21.57 27.75 -5.11
C ILE A 58 22.98 27.28 -4.75
N GLN A 59 23.79 26.87 -5.73
CA GLN A 59 25.06 26.18 -5.46
C GLN A 59 26.25 27.12 -5.20
N LEU A 60 26.34 28.27 -5.87
CA LEU A 60 27.46 29.20 -5.67
C LEU A 60 27.14 30.27 -4.63
N PHE A 61 25.89 30.75 -4.60
CA PHE A 61 25.50 31.86 -3.72
C PHE A 61 24.72 31.40 -2.47
N GLY A 62 24.48 30.09 -2.32
CA GLY A 62 23.90 29.51 -1.10
C GLY A 62 22.43 29.87 -0.84
N TYR A 63 21.69 30.35 -1.84
CA TYR A 63 20.26 30.64 -1.66
C TYR A 63 19.46 29.33 -1.50
N PRO A 64 18.48 29.29 -0.58
CA PRO A 64 17.62 28.14 -0.44
C PRO A 64 16.68 28.00 -1.64
N ASN A 65 16.39 26.77 -2.04
CA ASN A 65 15.28 26.50 -2.95
C ASN A 65 13.97 26.53 -2.15
N HIS A 66 13.12 27.54 -2.41
CA HIS A 66 11.89 27.74 -1.63
C HIS A 66 10.91 26.57 -1.72
N LEU A 67 10.81 25.91 -2.88
CA LEU A 67 9.95 24.75 -3.04
C LEU A 67 10.47 23.56 -2.21
N GLU A 68 11.77 23.24 -2.32
CA GLU A 68 12.39 22.15 -1.54
C GLU A 68 12.27 22.42 -0.03
N SER A 69 12.59 23.64 0.43
CA SER A 69 12.46 24.03 1.85
C SER A 69 11.03 23.88 2.35
N TYR A 70 10.04 24.39 1.58
CA TYR A 70 8.64 24.28 1.94
C TYR A 70 8.19 22.82 2.07
N ILE A 71 8.60 21.96 1.14
CA ILE A 71 8.29 20.53 1.16
C ILE A 71 8.94 19.86 2.38
N LEU A 72 10.21 20.14 2.70
CA LEU A 72 10.89 19.53 3.85
C LEU A 72 10.29 19.93 5.20
N GLU A 73 9.77 21.16 5.29
CA GLU A 73 9.13 21.69 6.51
C GLU A 73 7.70 21.21 6.70
N ASN A 74 6.98 20.90 5.62
CA ASN A 74 5.54 20.64 5.67
C ASN A 74 5.14 19.21 5.31
N GLU A 75 5.97 18.47 4.58
CA GLU A 75 5.72 17.07 4.24
C GLU A 75 6.57 16.10 5.05
N PRO A 76 5.93 15.17 5.79
CA PRO A 76 6.65 14.17 6.54
C PRO A 76 7.37 13.19 5.61
N ASN A 77 8.59 12.77 5.98
CA ASN A 77 9.31 11.72 5.26
C ASN A 77 8.66 10.33 5.43
N ASP A 78 8.06 10.06 6.58
CA ASP A 78 7.41 8.80 6.92
C ASP A 78 5.89 8.94 7.03
N CYS A 79 5.24 8.00 7.72
CA CYS A 79 3.80 7.91 7.83
C CYS A 79 3.36 7.41 9.22
N ALA A 80 2.05 7.49 9.50
CA ALA A 80 1.49 7.18 10.81
C ALA A 80 1.68 5.70 11.20
N LEU A 81 1.62 4.78 10.22
CA LEU A 81 1.86 3.37 10.46
C LEU A 81 3.29 3.12 10.98
N ILE A 82 4.28 3.76 10.37
CA ILE A 82 5.68 3.67 10.82
C ILE A 82 5.83 4.32 12.18
N ALA A 83 5.28 5.51 12.38
CA ALA A 83 5.36 6.21 13.67
C ALA A 83 4.80 5.40 14.85
N LYS A 84 3.75 4.60 14.60
CA LYS A 84 3.12 3.77 15.63
C LYS A 84 3.93 2.53 16.01
N TYR A 85 4.49 1.82 15.03
CA TYR A 85 5.10 0.50 15.25
C TYR A 85 6.62 0.49 15.13
N ARG A 86 7.25 1.66 14.90
CA ARG A 86 8.71 1.75 14.80
C ARG A 86 9.38 1.28 16.08
N GLN A 87 10.56 0.73 15.90
CA GLN A 87 11.47 0.36 16.97
C GLN A 87 12.89 0.81 16.60
N THR A 88 13.74 0.92 17.62
CA THR A 88 15.19 1.09 17.44
C THR A 88 15.83 -0.25 17.79
N THR A 89 16.36 -0.96 16.80
CA THR A 89 16.92 -2.31 17.01
C THR A 89 18.43 -2.27 16.84
N ASP A 90 19.14 -2.86 17.81
CA ASP A 90 20.55 -3.19 17.68
C ASP A 90 20.69 -4.59 17.08
N ILE A 91 21.42 -4.69 15.97
CA ILE A 91 21.70 -5.93 15.26
C ILE A 91 23.13 -6.33 15.60
N ASP A 92 23.29 -7.50 16.22
CA ASP A 92 24.62 -8.08 16.45
C ASP A 92 25.19 -8.63 15.15
N LEU A 93 26.37 -8.16 14.77
CA LEU A 93 27.08 -8.50 13.55
C LEU A 93 28.47 -9.10 13.85
N SER A 94 28.76 -9.42 15.12
CA SER A 94 30.05 -9.97 15.54
C SER A 94 30.41 -11.30 14.85
N GLU A 95 29.40 -12.06 14.40
CA GLU A 95 29.58 -13.31 13.64
C GLU A 95 29.74 -13.09 12.12
N VAL A 96 29.63 -11.85 11.62
CA VAL A 96 29.71 -11.52 10.18
C VAL A 96 31.07 -10.87 9.88
N SER A 97 32.07 -11.70 9.61
CA SER A 97 33.47 -11.28 9.42
C SER A 97 33.72 -10.32 8.25
N GLU A 98 32.83 -10.26 7.28
CA GLU A 98 32.92 -9.45 6.07
C GLU A 98 32.52 -7.98 6.29
N LEU A 99 31.90 -7.67 7.43
CA LEU A 99 31.51 -6.33 7.82
C LEU A 99 32.60 -5.66 8.66
N SER A 100 32.78 -4.35 8.46
CA SER A 100 33.76 -3.57 9.24
C SER A 100 33.29 -3.26 10.68
N ILE A 101 32.05 -3.61 11.00
CA ILE A 101 31.37 -3.29 12.28
C ILE A 101 30.81 -4.56 12.93
N ASN A 102 30.81 -4.59 14.26
CA ASN A 102 30.27 -5.71 15.05
C ASN A 102 28.82 -5.49 15.51
N ASN A 103 28.31 -4.26 15.44
CA ASN A 103 26.96 -3.92 15.87
C ASN A 103 26.40 -2.81 14.99
N LEU A 104 25.11 -2.90 14.66
CA LEU A 104 24.42 -1.92 13.84
C LEU A 104 23.06 -1.56 14.42
N THR A 105 22.84 -0.28 14.73
CA THR A 105 21.56 0.24 15.23
C THR A 105 20.75 0.83 14.08
N LEU A 106 19.54 0.32 13.83
CA LEU A 106 18.64 0.79 12.76
C LEU A 106 17.25 1.13 13.27
N ASN A 107 16.53 1.96 12.49
CA ASN A 107 15.10 2.10 12.59
C ASN A 107 14.42 0.89 11.92
N THR A 108 13.63 0.18 12.71
CA THR A 108 12.92 -1.05 12.31
C THR A 108 11.44 -0.92 12.59
N LEU A 109 10.66 -1.91 12.15
CA LEU A 109 9.22 -1.95 12.32
C LEU A 109 8.81 -3.38 12.69
N HIS A 110 8.04 -3.53 13.77
CA HIS A 110 7.39 -4.79 14.11
C HIS A 110 5.92 -4.53 14.40
N ILE A 111 5.05 -5.05 13.54
CA ILE A 111 3.60 -5.03 13.75
C ILE A 111 3.20 -6.43 14.24
N PRO A 112 2.75 -6.57 15.50
CA PRO A 112 2.35 -7.87 16.03
C PRO A 112 1.11 -8.38 15.28
N HIS A 113 0.90 -9.69 15.32
CA HIS A 113 -0.29 -10.27 14.71
C HIS A 113 -1.56 -9.69 15.38
N PRO A 114 -2.61 -9.29 14.62
CA PRO A 114 -3.81 -8.63 15.15
C PRO A 114 -4.64 -9.48 16.12
N LEU A 115 -4.35 -10.78 16.22
CA LEU A 115 -4.93 -11.67 17.22
C LEU A 115 -4.17 -11.65 18.55
N GLU A 116 -2.88 -11.31 18.57
CA GLU A 116 -2.10 -11.27 19.81
C GLU A 116 -2.57 -10.15 20.73
N SER A 117 -2.76 -8.94 20.18
CA SER A 117 -3.34 -7.81 20.92
C SER A 117 -4.77 -8.10 21.36
N PHE A 118 -5.58 -8.66 20.44
CA PHE A 118 -6.97 -9.01 20.70
C PHE A 118 -7.11 -10.03 21.83
N MET A 119 -6.35 -11.13 21.79
CA MET A 119 -6.34 -12.13 22.85
C MET A 119 -5.89 -11.52 24.17
N ARG A 120 -4.83 -10.70 24.18
CA ARG A 120 -4.36 -10.03 25.41
C ARG A 120 -5.47 -9.20 26.06
N ASN A 121 -6.25 -8.47 25.27
CA ASN A 121 -7.34 -7.62 25.76
C ASN A 121 -8.56 -8.42 26.22
N GLU A 122 -8.87 -9.56 25.58
CA GLU A 122 -10.05 -10.39 25.86
C GLU A 122 -9.82 -11.51 26.91
N THR A 123 -8.59 -11.70 27.42
CA THR A 123 -8.29 -12.69 28.50
C THR A 123 -9.10 -12.50 29.81
N HIS A 124 -9.89 -11.44 29.93
CA HIS A 124 -10.86 -11.25 31.01
C HIS A 124 -12.25 -11.88 30.77
N GLN A 125 -12.50 -12.49 29.60
CA GLN A 125 -13.73 -13.23 29.28
C GLN A 125 -13.47 -14.76 29.22
N GLN A 126 -14.50 -15.55 29.52
CA GLN A 126 -14.44 -17.02 29.67
C GLN A 126 -14.20 -17.77 28.34
N VAL A 127 -13.04 -17.59 27.71
CA VAL A 127 -12.63 -18.35 26.52
C VAL A 127 -12.16 -19.74 26.94
N SER A 128 -12.61 -20.79 26.24
CA SER A 128 -12.10 -22.15 26.47
C SER A 128 -10.58 -22.19 26.25
N LYS A 129 -9.87 -22.79 27.20
CA LYS A 129 -8.41 -22.98 27.13
C LYS A 129 -7.99 -23.73 25.86
N ASP A 130 -8.79 -24.71 25.43
CA ASP A 130 -8.50 -25.50 24.23
C ASP A 130 -8.53 -24.66 22.94
N VAL A 131 -9.42 -23.66 22.88
CA VAL A 131 -9.51 -22.73 21.74
C VAL A 131 -8.27 -21.83 21.71
N LEU A 132 -7.86 -21.31 22.88
CA LEU A 132 -6.70 -20.44 22.98
C LEU A 132 -5.41 -21.20 22.63
N ASP A 133 -5.25 -22.42 23.13
CA ASP A 133 -4.09 -23.27 22.83
C ASP A 133 -4.00 -23.61 21.34
N LYS A 134 -5.15 -23.90 20.70
CA LYS A 134 -5.22 -24.12 19.24
C LYS A 134 -4.83 -22.87 18.45
N VAL A 135 -5.39 -21.71 18.79
CA VAL A 135 -5.08 -20.45 18.09
C VAL A 135 -3.61 -20.08 18.27
N ASN A 136 -3.06 -20.23 19.46
CA ASN A 136 -1.64 -20.00 19.72
C ASN A 136 -0.74 -20.92 18.89
N GLN A 137 -1.14 -22.18 18.71
CA GLN A 137 -0.42 -23.11 17.83
C GLN A 137 -0.49 -22.65 16.36
N GLU A 138 -1.67 -22.28 15.88
CA GLU A 138 -1.87 -21.76 14.52
C GLU A 138 -1.06 -20.46 14.28
N LEU A 139 -0.96 -19.58 15.27
CA LEU A 139 -0.15 -18.34 15.21
C LEU A 139 1.36 -18.58 15.23
N LYS A 140 1.81 -19.65 15.89
CA LYS A 140 3.22 -20.08 15.84
C LYS A 140 3.60 -20.60 14.46
N GLU A 141 2.66 -21.23 13.76
CA GLU A 141 2.87 -21.76 12.40
C GLU A 141 2.70 -20.70 11.31
N SER A 142 1.91 -19.64 11.58
CA SER A 142 1.74 -18.50 10.67
C SER A 142 3.08 -17.80 10.40
N PRO A 143 3.44 -17.55 9.13
CA PRO A 143 4.70 -16.89 8.81
C PRO A 143 4.65 -15.38 9.09
N ILE A 144 5.82 -14.80 9.31
CA ILE A 144 6.01 -13.35 9.39
C ILE A 144 6.29 -12.78 8.00
N LEU A 145 5.65 -11.67 7.66
CA LEU A 145 5.90 -10.95 6.42
C LEU A 145 7.06 -9.98 6.60
N VAL A 146 8.17 -10.20 5.91
CA VAL A 146 9.38 -9.37 6.02
C VAL A 146 9.52 -8.47 4.80
N PHE A 147 9.51 -7.16 5.01
CA PHE A 147 9.60 -6.16 3.94
C PHE A 147 11.01 -5.60 3.80
N ILE A 148 11.48 -5.51 2.56
CA ILE A 148 12.82 -5.02 2.20
C ILE A 148 12.68 -4.01 1.07
N HIS A 149 12.96 -2.74 1.35
CA HIS A 149 12.81 -1.67 0.37
C HIS A 149 13.98 -1.62 -0.63
N GLY A 150 13.77 -0.90 -1.73
CA GLY A 150 14.75 -0.70 -2.79
C GLY A 150 15.75 0.43 -2.54
N LEU A 151 16.61 0.68 -3.51
CA LEU A 151 17.61 1.74 -3.49
C LEU A 151 16.95 3.11 -3.36
N GLY A 152 17.34 3.89 -2.36
CA GLY A 152 16.72 5.21 -2.10
C GLY A 152 15.28 5.11 -1.58
N GLY A 153 14.82 3.92 -1.23
CA GLY A 153 13.52 3.67 -0.64
C GLY A 153 13.53 3.78 0.88
N GLN A 154 12.40 3.41 1.49
CA GLN A 154 12.21 3.38 2.94
C GLN A 154 10.93 2.60 3.29
N MET A 155 10.76 2.21 4.55
CA MET A 155 9.60 1.39 4.98
C MET A 155 8.25 2.04 4.68
N SER A 156 8.15 3.37 4.78
CA SER A 156 6.89 4.11 4.54
C SER A 156 6.34 3.96 3.13
N GLN A 157 7.16 3.53 2.16
CA GLN A 157 6.70 3.23 0.80
C GLN A 157 5.81 1.99 0.74
N PHE A 158 5.89 1.12 1.75
CA PHE A 158 5.03 -0.05 1.89
C PHE A 158 3.76 0.22 2.68
N GLU A 159 3.50 1.44 3.15
CA GLU A 159 2.37 1.77 4.03
C GLU A 159 1.03 1.17 3.55
N PRO A 160 0.61 1.32 2.28
CA PRO A 160 -0.67 0.77 1.83
C PRO A 160 -0.73 -0.76 1.89
N LEU A 161 0.40 -1.43 1.68
CA LEU A 161 0.49 -2.89 1.70
C LEU A 161 0.59 -3.42 3.14
N MET A 162 1.41 -2.81 3.97
CA MET A 162 1.52 -3.14 5.40
C MET A 162 0.20 -2.85 6.14
N GLY A 163 -0.50 -1.77 5.80
CA GLY A 163 -1.81 -1.45 6.36
C GLY A 163 -2.85 -2.52 6.05
N LEU A 164 -2.84 -3.06 4.82
CA LEU A 164 -3.72 -4.16 4.43
C LEU A 164 -3.33 -5.49 5.11
N LEU A 165 -2.06 -5.88 5.00
CA LEU A 165 -1.62 -7.21 5.47
C LEU A 165 -1.52 -7.31 6.99
N SER A 166 -1.36 -6.19 7.72
CA SER A 166 -1.40 -6.18 9.20
C SER A 166 -2.77 -6.57 9.76
N GLN A 167 -3.82 -6.61 8.93
CA GLN A 167 -5.13 -7.13 9.32
C GLN A 167 -5.16 -8.66 9.45
N CYS A 168 -4.16 -9.36 8.90
CA CYS A 168 -4.14 -10.82 8.88
C CYS A 168 -2.78 -11.47 9.09
N ALA A 169 -1.72 -10.68 9.31
CA ALA A 169 -0.37 -11.20 9.43
C ALA A 169 0.50 -10.34 10.36
N GLU A 170 1.53 -10.97 10.92
CA GLU A 170 2.61 -10.29 11.62
C GLU A 170 3.60 -9.72 10.59
N ILE A 171 4.09 -8.50 10.81
CA ILE A 171 4.94 -7.77 9.87
C ILE A 171 6.25 -7.36 10.53
N LEU A 172 7.35 -7.58 9.82
CA LEU A 172 8.68 -7.09 10.18
C LEU A 172 9.28 -6.29 9.02
N SER A 173 9.98 -5.21 9.30
CA SER A 173 10.68 -4.43 8.28
C SER A 173 11.84 -3.65 8.90
N LEU A 174 12.76 -3.18 8.04
CA LEU A 174 13.82 -2.26 8.42
C LEU A 174 14.01 -1.17 7.37
N ASP A 175 14.40 0.03 7.82
CA ASP A 175 15.04 1.00 6.95
C ASP A 175 16.51 0.57 6.79
N LEU A 176 16.90 0.23 5.56
CA LEU A 176 18.26 -0.17 5.22
C LEU A 176 19.25 0.94 5.61
N PRO A 177 20.51 0.59 5.93
CA PRO A 177 21.50 1.55 6.41
C PRO A 177 21.63 2.76 5.48
N GLY A 178 21.47 3.96 6.02
CA GLY A 178 21.58 5.23 5.31
C GLY A 178 20.30 5.74 4.63
N PHE A 179 19.19 5.01 4.72
CA PHE A 179 17.88 5.39 4.17
C PHE A 179 16.81 5.54 5.25
N GLY A 180 15.66 6.11 4.87
CA GLY A 180 14.52 6.33 5.78
C GLY A 180 14.90 7.07 7.06
N ASN A 181 14.56 6.49 8.21
CA ASN A 181 14.99 7.01 9.50
C ASN A 181 16.32 6.41 10.00
N SER A 182 16.93 5.48 9.25
CA SER A 182 18.25 4.87 9.50
C SER A 182 19.41 5.68 8.87
N LYS A 183 19.42 7.01 9.01
CA LYS A 183 20.39 7.88 8.32
C LYS A 183 21.69 8.10 9.09
N ALA A 184 22.80 8.22 8.36
CA ALA A 184 24.12 8.59 8.90
C ALA A 184 24.20 10.06 9.37
N SER A 185 23.37 10.95 8.83
CA SER A 185 23.36 12.37 9.21
C SER A 185 22.01 12.78 9.81
N ILE A 186 22.08 13.59 10.86
CA ILE A 186 20.91 14.16 11.53
C ILE A 186 20.49 15.42 10.76
N LYS A 187 19.28 15.38 10.20
CA LYS A 187 18.63 16.55 9.61
C LYS A 187 17.23 16.66 10.18
N HIS A 188 16.92 17.81 10.78
CA HIS A 188 15.60 18.09 11.34
C HIS A 188 14.65 18.53 10.24
N HIS A 189 14.03 17.54 9.58
CA HIS A 189 12.93 17.74 8.64
C HIS A 189 11.66 17.15 9.23
N LYS A 190 10.50 17.53 8.68
CA LYS A 190 9.24 17.01 9.18
C LYS A 190 9.20 15.48 9.07
N SER A 191 8.78 14.85 10.16
CA SER A 191 8.56 13.42 10.34
C SER A 191 7.34 13.25 11.27
N ILE A 192 6.60 12.16 11.11
CA ILE A 192 5.54 11.75 12.03
C ILE A 192 6.12 10.94 13.19
N SER A 193 7.18 10.17 12.94
CA SER A 193 7.83 9.39 13.99
C SER A 193 8.44 10.30 15.05
N ASN A 194 8.06 10.07 16.30
CA ASN A 194 8.72 10.69 17.43
C ASN A 194 9.99 9.88 17.77
N ILE A 195 11.14 10.30 17.24
CA ILE A 195 12.45 9.70 17.51
C ILE A 195 13.20 10.64 18.46
N SER A 196 13.60 10.15 19.63
CA SER A 196 14.37 10.96 20.56
C SER A 196 15.74 11.32 19.98
N GLU A 197 16.31 12.46 20.37
CA GLU A 197 17.64 12.88 19.91
C GLU A 197 18.71 11.82 20.23
N ALA A 198 18.60 11.16 21.39
CA ALA A 198 19.49 10.08 21.80
C ALA A 198 19.40 8.85 20.88
N GLU A 199 18.20 8.42 20.50
CA GLU A 199 18.01 7.33 19.54
C GLU A 199 18.52 7.71 18.15
N GLN A 200 18.21 8.93 17.70
CA GLN A 200 18.65 9.43 16.41
C GLN A 200 20.19 9.49 16.33
N GLN A 201 20.85 9.93 17.41
CA GLN A 201 22.30 9.93 17.51
C GLN A 201 22.89 8.53 17.50
N ARG A 202 22.27 7.56 18.20
CA ARG A 202 22.71 6.16 18.18
C ARG A 202 22.66 5.57 16.77
N ILE A 203 21.53 5.73 16.09
CA ILE A 203 21.36 5.28 14.69
C ILE A 203 22.40 5.96 13.80
N SER A 204 22.51 7.29 13.85
CA SER A 204 23.40 8.03 12.96
C SER A 204 24.86 7.69 13.17
N SER A 205 25.28 7.50 14.42
CA SER A 205 26.66 7.16 14.77
C SER A 205 26.99 5.73 14.32
N SER A 206 26.06 4.79 14.51
CA SER A 206 26.23 3.41 14.09
C SER A 206 26.35 3.28 12.56
N VAL A 207 25.46 3.93 11.80
CA VAL A 207 25.52 3.92 10.33
C VAL A 207 26.74 4.68 9.79
N SER A 208 27.18 5.75 10.46
CA SER A 208 28.38 6.51 10.05
C SER A 208 29.68 5.73 10.19
N ASN A 209 29.71 4.74 11.10
CA ASN A 209 30.89 3.88 11.31
C ASN A 209 31.05 2.80 10.23
N MET A 210 30.06 2.60 9.35
CA MET A 210 30.14 1.64 8.26
C MET A 210 31.12 2.10 7.17
N SER A 211 31.97 1.18 6.74
CA SER A 211 32.87 1.35 5.58
C SER A 211 32.08 1.43 4.27
N TRP A 212 32.72 1.76 3.15
CA TRP A 212 32.04 1.75 1.84
C TRP A 212 31.67 0.33 1.40
N GLU A 213 32.51 -0.64 1.75
CA GLU A 213 32.40 -2.05 1.41
C GLU A 213 31.19 -2.72 2.11
N ASP A 214 30.80 -2.21 3.29
CA ASP A 214 29.61 -2.67 4.03
C ASP A 214 28.30 -2.44 3.28
N PHE A 215 28.28 -1.50 2.32
CA PHE A 215 27.10 -1.19 1.50
C PHE A 215 27.00 -2.03 0.22
N SER A 216 27.86 -3.04 0.06
CA SER A 216 27.75 -4.01 -1.03
C SER A 216 26.48 -4.86 -0.90
N THR A 217 25.94 -5.35 -2.02
CA THR A 217 24.75 -6.23 -2.01
C THR A 217 24.92 -7.42 -1.07
N GLU A 218 26.12 -7.99 -1.01
CA GLU A 218 26.45 -9.13 -0.15
C GLU A 218 26.41 -8.76 1.34
N ASN A 219 27.03 -7.64 1.72
CA ASN A 219 27.07 -7.19 3.11
C ASN A 219 25.72 -6.67 3.61
N ILE A 220 24.95 -5.97 2.76
CA ILE A 220 23.56 -5.61 3.08
C ILE A 220 22.70 -6.88 3.22
N THR A 221 22.90 -7.90 2.38
CA THR A 221 22.25 -9.20 2.55
C THR A 221 22.59 -9.82 3.90
N ASN A 222 23.87 -9.77 4.31
CA ASN A 222 24.30 -10.30 5.61
C ASN A 222 23.63 -9.56 6.79
N ILE A 223 23.50 -8.23 6.70
CA ILE A 223 22.80 -7.42 7.71
C ILE A 223 21.32 -7.83 7.81
N VAL A 224 20.61 -7.91 6.68
CA VAL A 224 19.20 -8.32 6.66
C VAL A 224 19.02 -9.76 7.15
N HIS A 225 19.94 -10.66 6.78
CA HIS A 225 19.95 -12.04 7.26
C HIS A 225 20.15 -12.11 8.79
N ALA A 226 21.11 -11.36 9.34
CA ALA A 226 21.36 -11.30 10.77
C ALA A 226 20.15 -10.72 11.53
N PHE A 227 19.55 -9.65 11.00
CA PHE A 227 18.31 -9.07 11.53
C PHE A 227 17.18 -10.10 11.60
N ILE A 228 16.88 -10.80 10.49
CA ILE A 228 15.81 -11.82 10.46
C ILE A 228 16.13 -12.97 11.42
N ARG A 229 17.39 -13.44 11.49
CA ARG A 229 17.78 -14.52 12.40
C ARG A 229 17.54 -14.14 13.87
N GLN A 230 17.86 -12.90 14.24
CA GLN A 230 17.74 -12.41 15.62
C GLN A 230 16.29 -12.10 15.99
N GLN A 231 15.52 -11.49 15.08
CA GLN A 231 14.14 -11.09 15.35
C GLN A 231 13.12 -12.21 15.10
N VAL A 232 13.45 -13.19 14.25
CA VAL A 232 12.57 -14.29 13.85
C VAL A 232 13.29 -15.64 13.97
N PRO A 233 13.68 -16.08 15.18
CA PRO A 233 14.43 -17.33 15.36
C PRO A 233 13.61 -18.56 14.96
N GLU A 234 12.32 -18.60 15.32
CA GLU A 234 11.50 -19.81 15.19
C GLU A 234 10.58 -19.79 13.96
N LYS A 235 9.78 -18.72 13.78
CA LYS A 235 8.72 -18.67 12.76
C LYS A 235 9.26 -18.70 11.32
N ARG A 236 8.44 -19.17 10.38
CA ARG A 236 8.72 -19.06 8.94
C ARG A 236 8.51 -17.62 8.47
N VAL A 237 9.04 -17.28 7.31
CA VAL A 237 8.93 -15.93 6.73
C VAL A 237 8.45 -15.95 5.29
N ILE A 238 7.74 -14.90 4.88
CA ILE A 238 7.53 -14.56 3.47
C ILE A 238 8.29 -13.27 3.22
N LEU A 239 9.14 -13.26 2.20
CA LEU A 239 9.96 -12.08 1.90
C LEU A 239 9.29 -11.23 0.82
N ILE A 240 9.10 -9.95 1.12
CA ILE A 240 8.55 -8.95 0.23
C ILE A 240 9.62 -7.92 -0.07
N GLY A 241 10.20 -7.97 -1.26
CA GLY A 241 11.27 -7.07 -1.68
C GLY A 241 10.83 -6.15 -2.81
N HIS A 242 11.03 -4.84 -2.72
CA HIS A 242 10.75 -3.91 -3.84
C HIS A 242 12.04 -3.48 -4.54
N SER A 243 12.05 -3.47 -5.89
CA SER A 243 13.19 -3.00 -6.68
C SER A 243 14.49 -3.72 -6.29
N MET A 244 15.57 -3.00 -5.94
CA MET A 244 16.80 -3.60 -5.39
C MET A 244 16.53 -4.58 -4.23
N GLY A 245 15.50 -4.33 -3.42
CA GLY A 245 15.06 -5.21 -2.34
C GLY A 245 14.64 -6.61 -2.81
N THR A 246 14.25 -6.79 -4.08
CA THR A 246 13.95 -8.12 -4.65
C THR A 246 15.19 -9.00 -4.69
N HIS A 247 16.33 -8.42 -5.07
CA HIS A 247 17.61 -9.10 -5.13
C HIS A 247 18.12 -9.45 -3.74
N LEU A 248 17.97 -8.51 -2.80
CA LEU A 248 18.27 -8.76 -1.39
C LEU A 248 17.39 -9.88 -0.83
N ALA A 249 16.08 -9.87 -1.12
CA ALA A 249 15.17 -10.91 -0.66
C ALA A 249 15.58 -12.31 -1.17
N VAL A 250 15.93 -12.44 -2.45
CA VAL A 250 16.42 -13.72 -3.02
C VAL A 250 17.74 -14.15 -2.35
N ASN A 251 18.70 -13.23 -2.20
CA ASN A 251 19.98 -13.55 -1.57
C ASN A 251 19.84 -13.93 -0.08
N VAL A 252 18.94 -13.25 0.65
CA VAL A 252 18.61 -13.58 2.04
C VAL A 252 17.97 -14.97 2.11
N ALA A 253 17.03 -15.29 1.20
CA ALA A 253 16.40 -16.60 1.15
C ALA A 253 17.41 -17.74 0.89
N LYS A 254 18.49 -17.48 0.13
CA LYS A 254 19.59 -18.45 -0.05
C LYS A 254 20.35 -18.73 1.25
N LYS A 255 20.51 -17.72 2.10
CA LYS A 255 21.28 -17.81 3.36
C LYS A 255 20.46 -18.38 4.52
N LEU A 256 19.15 -18.11 4.57
CA LEU A 256 18.26 -18.65 5.59
C LEU A 256 18.16 -20.19 5.53
N PRO A 257 17.94 -20.89 6.66
CA PRO A 257 17.79 -22.35 6.68
C PRO A 257 16.73 -22.87 5.69
N GLN A 258 16.88 -24.11 5.24
CA GLN A 258 15.89 -24.76 4.38
C GLN A 258 14.50 -24.72 5.05
N HIS A 259 13.44 -24.53 4.26
CA HIS A 259 12.05 -24.36 4.72
C HIS A 259 11.77 -23.14 5.62
N LYS A 260 12.74 -22.26 5.90
CA LYS A 260 12.51 -21.04 6.69
C LYS A 260 11.67 -20.02 5.92
N VAL A 261 11.85 -19.96 4.60
CA VAL A 261 11.08 -19.09 3.70
C VAL A 261 9.89 -19.88 3.16
N GLU A 262 8.69 -19.30 3.15
CA GLU A 262 7.47 -19.90 2.58
C GLU A 262 7.14 -19.36 1.20
N GLY A 263 7.60 -18.17 0.83
CA GLY A 263 7.33 -17.58 -0.47
C GLY A 263 8.03 -16.25 -0.69
N LEU A 264 7.93 -15.75 -1.91
CA LEU A 264 8.54 -14.49 -2.35
C LEU A 264 7.50 -13.60 -3.04
N ILE A 265 7.48 -12.33 -2.68
CA ILE A 265 6.69 -11.30 -3.38
C ILE A 265 7.64 -10.20 -3.81
N LEU A 266 7.77 -10.00 -5.12
CA LEU A 266 8.82 -9.19 -5.72
C LEU A 266 8.23 -8.11 -6.64
N PRO A 267 7.85 -6.94 -6.09
CA PRO A 267 7.40 -5.81 -6.89
C PRO A 267 8.56 -5.05 -7.57
N SER A 268 8.39 -4.72 -8.84
CA SER A 268 9.31 -4.02 -9.74
C SER A 268 10.76 -4.54 -9.75
N PRO A 269 11.00 -5.87 -9.91
CA PRO A 269 12.35 -6.40 -9.88
C PRO A 269 13.22 -5.83 -11.02
N PRO A 270 14.47 -5.44 -10.73
CA PRO A 270 15.45 -5.15 -11.76
C PRO A 270 15.76 -6.38 -12.61
N ASP A 271 16.46 -6.12 -13.71
CA ASP A 271 17.02 -7.15 -14.58
C ASP A 271 17.95 -8.12 -13.81
N VAL A 272 18.04 -9.36 -14.29
CA VAL A 272 18.83 -10.44 -13.68
C VAL A 272 19.82 -11.01 -14.69
N ILE A 273 20.92 -11.58 -14.21
CA ILE A 273 21.90 -12.22 -15.09
C ILE A 273 21.34 -13.59 -15.51
N ASP A 274 21.02 -13.74 -16.80
CA ASP A 274 20.54 -15.00 -17.37
C ASP A 274 21.69 -15.98 -17.62
N ASP A 275 22.17 -16.61 -16.55
CA ASP A 275 23.27 -17.57 -16.57
C ASP A 275 22.92 -18.93 -17.20
N SER A 276 21.72 -19.07 -17.79
CA SER A 276 21.37 -20.19 -18.66
C SER A 276 21.88 -20.00 -20.11
N VAL A 277 22.23 -18.77 -20.49
CA VAL A 277 22.73 -18.42 -21.83
C VAL A 277 24.25 -18.20 -21.77
N PRO A 278 25.08 -19.03 -22.44
CA PRO A 278 26.53 -18.86 -22.43
C PRO A 278 26.95 -17.47 -22.95
N GLY A 279 27.75 -16.75 -22.17
CA GLY A 279 28.23 -15.40 -22.52
C GLY A 279 27.39 -14.24 -21.96
N SER A 280 26.34 -14.52 -21.18
CA SER A 280 25.64 -13.53 -20.37
C SER A 280 26.55 -13.01 -19.24
N SER A 281 27.35 -11.98 -19.50
CA SER A 281 27.99 -11.22 -18.44
C SER A 281 27.06 -10.11 -17.96
N ASP A 282 27.24 -9.68 -16.71
CA ASP A 282 26.71 -8.38 -16.31
C ASP A 282 27.38 -7.35 -17.23
N LEU A 283 26.60 -6.78 -18.15
CA LEU A 283 27.06 -5.67 -18.96
C LEU A 283 27.47 -4.58 -17.98
N GLU A 284 28.77 -4.41 -17.74
CA GLU A 284 29.29 -3.20 -17.10
C GLU A 284 28.61 -2.03 -17.80
N ILE A 285 27.99 -1.13 -17.04
CA ILE A 285 27.17 -0.02 -17.53
C ILE A 285 27.99 0.79 -18.57
N GLY A 286 27.90 0.38 -19.83
CA GLY A 286 28.79 0.79 -20.90
C GLY A 286 28.27 2.05 -21.56
N GLY A 287 28.99 3.15 -21.34
CA GLY A 287 28.74 4.48 -21.92
C GLY A 287 28.78 5.61 -20.89
N LEU A 288 28.37 5.33 -19.65
CA LEU A 288 28.35 6.28 -18.51
C LEU A 288 29.34 5.91 -17.39
N SER A 289 30.09 4.81 -17.52
CA SER A 289 30.95 4.26 -16.44
C SER A 289 32.02 5.23 -15.94
N TRP A 290 32.54 6.12 -16.79
CA TRP A 290 33.54 7.09 -16.37
C TRP A 290 32.96 8.21 -15.48
N LEU A 291 31.76 8.73 -15.82
CA LEU A 291 31.06 9.74 -15.00
C LEU A 291 30.65 9.14 -13.66
N PHE A 292 30.21 7.89 -13.64
CA PHE A 292 29.91 7.18 -12.40
C PHE A 292 31.16 6.93 -11.56
N LYS A 293 32.29 6.51 -12.17
CA LYS A 293 33.59 6.41 -11.47
C LYS A 293 33.97 7.77 -10.88
N LEU A 294 33.84 8.86 -11.65
CA LEU A 294 34.10 10.22 -11.18
C LEU A 294 33.20 10.61 -9.99
N PHE A 295 31.90 10.30 -10.04
CA PHE A 295 30.97 10.56 -8.94
C PHE A 295 31.30 9.77 -7.67
N VAL A 296 31.78 8.53 -7.81
CA VAL A 296 32.26 7.73 -6.68
C VAL A 296 33.51 8.36 -6.05
N TYR A 297 34.46 8.83 -6.86
CA TYR A 297 35.68 9.49 -6.36
C TYR A 297 35.41 10.90 -5.81
N LEU A 298 34.46 11.62 -6.38
CA LEU A 298 34.08 12.99 -6.00
C LEU A 298 32.57 13.10 -5.75
N PRO A 299 32.06 12.62 -4.60
CA PRO A 299 30.62 12.60 -4.30
C PRO A 299 29.93 13.97 -4.39
N PHE A 300 30.67 15.06 -4.18
CA PHE A 300 30.11 16.42 -4.32
C PHE A 300 29.61 16.70 -5.75
N LEU A 301 30.27 16.17 -6.78
CA LEU A 301 29.85 16.33 -8.18
C LEU A 301 28.52 15.62 -8.43
N PHE A 302 28.30 14.47 -7.79
CA PHE A 302 27.01 13.78 -7.87
C PHE A 302 25.90 14.56 -7.16
N ASN A 303 26.23 15.24 -6.06
CA ASN A 303 25.29 16.14 -5.42
C ASN A 303 24.90 17.31 -6.34
N LEU A 304 25.86 17.91 -7.07
CA LEU A 304 25.59 18.92 -8.08
C LEU A 304 24.66 18.40 -9.18
N PHE A 305 24.93 17.20 -9.70
CA PHE A 305 24.05 16.53 -10.68
C PHE A 305 22.63 16.33 -10.14
N ARG A 306 22.50 15.87 -8.88
CA ARG A 306 21.18 15.67 -8.25
C ARG A 306 20.45 16.98 -7.99
N THR A 307 21.13 18.03 -7.56
CA THR A 307 20.53 19.37 -7.46
C THR A 307 20.01 19.80 -8.84
N TRP A 308 20.84 19.67 -9.88
CA TRP A 308 20.42 20.02 -11.25
C TRP A 308 19.19 19.24 -11.73
N ASP A 309 19.11 17.94 -11.42
CA ASP A 309 17.94 17.12 -11.75
C ASP A 309 16.67 17.59 -11.03
N ARG A 310 16.78 17.96 -9.75
CA ARG A 310 15.64 18.37 -8.91
C ARG A 310 15.12 19.78 -9.19
N LEU A 311 15.88 20.64 -9.87
CA LEU A 311 15.47 22.03 -10.15
C LEU A 311 14.07 22.19 -10.73
N PRO A 312 13.57 21.37 -11.67
CA PRO A 312 12.19 21.43 -12.15
C PRO A 312 11.13 20.97 -11.12
N GLY A 313 11.52 20.73 -9.86
CA GLY A 313 10.65 20.34 -8.77
C GLY A 313 9.94 19.01 -9.02
N LEU A 314 8.61 19.05 -8.91
CA LEU A 314 7.72 17.89 -9.07
C LEU A 314 7.73 17.32 -10.50
N GLN A 315 8.27 18.06 -11.47
CA GLN A 315 8.43 17.64 -12.87
C GLN A 315 9.84 17.12 -13.20
N SER A 316 10.71 16.97 -12.19
CA SER A 316 12.07 16.44 -12.35
C SER A 316 12.08 15.03 -12.98
N LYS A 317 13.17 14.70 -13.68
CA LYS A 317 13.28 13.39 -14.36
C LYS A 317 13.30 12.25 -13.35
N SER A 318 13.90 12.45 -12.18
CA SER A 318 13.89 11.46 -11.09
C SER A 318 12.51 11.19 -10.49
N VAL A 319 11.56 12.12 -10.57
CA VAL A 319 10.15 11.89 -10.20
C VAL A 319 9.41 11.21 -11.33
N ARG A 320 9.49 11.76 -12.56
CA ARG A 320 8.74 11.26 -13.72
C ARG A 320 9.07 9.82 -14.10
N ARG A 321 10.31 9.34 -13.88
CA ARG A 321 10.66 7.93 -14.15
C ARG A 321 10.02 6.94 -13.18
N GLN A 322 9.64 7.38 -11.98
CA GLN A 322 9.09 6.52 -10.92
C GLN A 322 7.57 6.34 -11.04
N LEU A 323 6.91 7.22 -11.79
CA LEU A 323 5.47 7.43 -11.76
C LEU A 323 4.89 7.37 -13.19
N PRO A 324 3.62 6.96 -13.36
CA PRO A 324 2.98 7.01 -14.66
C PRO A 324 2.75 8.47 -15.11
N LYS A 325 2.58 8.69 -16.42
CA LYS A 325 2.47 10.03 -17.01
C LYS A 325 1.39 10.90 -16.38
N ASN A 326 0.22 10.32 -16.09
CA ASN A 326 -0.94 11.02 -15.55
C ASN A 326 -1.03 10.94 -14.01
N SER A 327 0.10 11.12 -13.33
CA SER A 327 0.15 11.07 -11.86
C SER A 327 -0.42 12.32 -11.20
N SER A 328 -1.13 12.13 -10.09
CA SER A 328 -1.66 13.22 -9.25
C SER A 328 -0.54 14.10 -8.68
N LEU A 329 -0.88 15.33 -8.30
CA LEU A 329 0.04 16.24 -7.59
C LEU A 329 0.61 15.57 -6.33
N TYR A 330 -0.24 14.90 -5.56
CA TYR A 330 0.16 14.16 -4.36
C TYR A 330 1.23 13.10 -4.65
N ASN A 331 1.06 12.30 -5.70
CA ASN A 331 2.04 11.27 -6.04
C ASN A 331 3.40 11.87 -6.42
N ARG A 332 3.39 12.93 -7.25
CA ARG A 332 4.64 13.63 -7.62
C ARG A 332 5.33 14.23 -6.41
N LEU A 333 4.56 14.85 -5.52
CA LEU A 333 5.05 15.43 -4.27
C LEU A 333 5.65 14.39 -3.33
N ARG A 334 4.95 13.27 -3.06
CA ARG A 334 5.45 12.20 -2.20
C ARG A 334 6.74 11.61 -2.75
N GLN A 335 6.78 11.34 -4.06
CA GLN A 335 8.00 10.86 -4.70
C GLN A 335 9.14 11.87 -4.61
N PHE A 336 8.87 13.16 -4.83
CA PHE A 336 9.88 14.21 -4.72
C PHE A 336 10.38 14.37 -3.28
N ARG A 337 9.50 14.28 -2.28
CA ARG A 337 9.86 14.32 -0.85
C ARG A 337 10.81 13.19 -0.48
N TRP A 338 10.59 11.98 -1.00
CA TRP A 338 11.51 10.85 -0.84
C TRP A 338 12.85 11.12 -1.54
N ASN A 339 12.82 11.68 -2.76
CA ASN A 339 14.05 12.03 -3.49
C ASN A 339 14.92 13.06 -2.74
N LEU A 340 14.31 13.99 -2.00
CA LEU A 340 15.01 14.97 -1.15
C LEU A 340 15.65 14.33 0.09
N ASP A 341 15.07 13.22 0.56
CA ASP A 341 15.48 12.53 1.78
C ASP A 341 16.73 11.65 1.58
N ILE A 342 17.01 11.26 0.34
CA ILE A 342 18.12 10.38 -0.02
C ILE A 342 19.46 11.12 0.01
N ASP A 343 20.39 10.64 0.84
CA ASP A 343 21.77 11.11 0.85
C ASP A 343 22.56 10.63 -0.39
N SER A 344 23.32 11.55 -0.99
CA SER A 344 24.07 11.28 -2.23
C SER A 344 25.25 10.34 -2.01
N SER A 345 25.94 10.41 -0.86
CA SER A 345 27.05 9.52 -0.53
C SER A 345 26.56 8.11 -0.29
N THR A 346 25.50 7.95 0.53
CA THR A 346 24.84 6.65 0.74
C THR A 346 24.42 6.03 -0.59
N LEU A 347 23.73 6.79 -1.45
CA LEU A 347 23.26 6.27 -2.74
C LEU A 347 24.42 5.73 -3.60
N LEU A 348 25.54 6.46 -3.67
CA LEU A 348 26.73 6.02 -4.40
C LEU A 348 27.38 4.76 -3.82
N LYS A 349 27.40 4.61 -2.50
CA LYS A 349 27.92 3.41 -1.83
C LYS A 349 27.14 2.16 -2.27
N TYR A 350 25.82 2.21 -2.23
CA TYR A 350 24.97 1.10 -2.71
C TYR A 350 25.12 0.86 -4.21
N VAL A 351 25.11 1.90 -5.04
CA VAL A 351 25.24 1.74 -6.51
C VAL A 351 26.57 1.11 -6.87
N ARG A 352 27.68 1.52 -6.23
CA ARG A 352 29.00 0.92 -6.43
C ARG A 352 29.04 -0.54 -6.01
N GLY A 353 28.38 -0.87 -4.92
CA GLY A 353 28.35 -2.21 -4.34
C GLY A 353 27.26 -3.13 -4.89
N PHE A 354 26.41 -2.64 -5.79
CA PHE A 354 25.26 -3.39 -6.30
C PHE A 354 25.72 -4.53 -7.23
N LYS A 355 25.23 -5.73 -6.96
CA LYS A 355 25.40 -6.92 -7.82
C LYS A 355 24.05 -7.52 -8.14
N LYS A 356 23.80 -7.78 -9.43
CA LYS A 356 22.59 -8.49 -9.87
C LYS A 356 22.60 -9.95 -9.41
N ILE A 357 21.41 -10.49 -9.14
CA ILE A 357 21.25 -11.94 -8.93
C ILE A 357 21.21 -12.64 -10.27
N LYS A 358 21.45 -13.94 -10.24
CA LYS A 358 21.38 -14.83 -11.41
C LYS A 358 20.04 -15.54 -11.50
N THR A 359 19.69 -16.01 -12.68
CA THR A 359 18.54 -16.91 -12.87
C THR A 359 18.68 -18.20 -12.04
N SER A 360 19.88 -18.76 -11.92
CA SER A 360 20.16 -19.92 -11.06
C SER A 360 19.91 -19.65 -9.56
N ASP A 361 20.03 -18.41 -9.10
CA ASP A 361 19.76 -18.06 -7.70
C ASP A 361 18.29 -18.30 -7.34
N PHE A 362 17.36 -17.98 -8.26
CA PHE A 362 15.95 -18.31 -8.07
C PHE A 362 15.72 -19.82 -7.99
N VAL A 363 16.38 -20.61 -8.84
CA VAL A 363 16.25 -22.07 -8.84
C VAL A 363 16.66 -22.64 -7.50
N VAL A 364 17.78 -22.16 -6.94
CA VAL A 364 18.24 -22.57 -5.60
C VAL A 364 17.21 -22.20 -4.55
N VAL A 365 16.72 -20.97 -4.54
CA VAL A 365 15.78 -20.48 -3.53
C VAL A 365 14.45 -21.21 -3.56
N ILE A 366 13.86 -21.35 -4.75
CA ILE A 366 12.55 -21.98 -4.92
C ILE A 366 12.61 -23.45 -4.52
N ASN A 367 13.67 -24.18 -4.87
CA ASN A 367 13.84 -25.56 -4.41
C ASN A 367 13.91 -25.69 -2.89
N ARG A 368 14.26 -24.64 -2.13
CA ARG A 368 14.31 -24.69 -0.65
C ARG A 368 12.95 -24.54 0.03
N PHE A 369 11.93 -24.03 -0.67
CA PHE A 369 10.58 -23.84 -0.11
C PHE A 369 9.45 -24.53 -0.89
N ASN A 370 9.76 -25.06 -2.08
CA ASN A 370 8.89 -25.88 -2.93
C ASN A 370 9.47 -27.29 -3.14
N ASP A 371 10.03 -27.88 -2.09
CA ASP A 371 10.64 -29.23 -2.12
C ASP A 371 9.64 -30.38 -1.93
N ASN A 372 8.38 -30.09 -1.59
CA ASN A 372 7.35 -31.12 -1.51
C ASN A 372 6.82 -31.48 -2.91
N LYS A 373 7.43 -32.48 -3.55
CA LYS A 373 7.04 -32.96 -4.89
C LYS A 373 5.59 -33.48 -4.98
N GLY A 374 4.97 -33.86 -3.85
CA GLY A 374 3.62 -34.41 -3.80
C GLY A 374 2.50 -33.38 -3.62
N ASP A 375 2.82 -32.12 -3.28
CA ASP A 375 1.84 -31.05 -3.14
C ASP A 375 1.75 -30.23 -4.45
N HIS A 376 0.88 -30.68 -5.35
CA HIS A 376 0.64 -30.01 -6.63
C HIS A 376 -0.16 -28.71 -6.51
N HIS A 377 -0.76 -28.42 -5.35
CA HIS A 377 -1.66 -27.28 -5.15
C HIS A 377 -0.95 -26.03 -4.61
N ALA A 378 0.24 -26.17 -4.01
CA ALA A 378 0.94 -25.06 -3.36
C ALA A 378 2.34 -24.77 -3.95
N TYR A 379 2.48 -24.79 -5.28
CA TYR A 379 3.78 -24.58 -5.94
C TYR A 379 4.02 -23.14 -6.40
N GLU A 380 2.96 -22.37 -6.67
CA GLU A 380 3.03 -21.00 -7.19
C GLU A 380 3.26 -19.95 -6.08
N LYS A 381 4.24 -20.16 -5.21
CA LYS A 381 4.49 -19.29 -4.03
C LYS A 381 5.35 -18.04 -4.31
N THR A 382 5.60 -17.74 -5.59
CA THR A 382 6.36 -16.56 -6.02
C THR A 382 5.46 -15.61 -6.80
N LEU A 383 5.37 -14.35 -6.39
CA LEU A 383 4.67 -13.30 -7.12
C LEU A 383 5.66 -12.25 -7.65
N LEU A 384 5.56 -11.95 -8.94
CA LEU A 384 6.29 -10.88 -9.62
C LEU A 384 5.26 -9.82 -10.03
N VAL A 385 5.46 -8.58 -9.62
CA VAL A 385 4.54 -7.47 -9.97
C VAL A 385 5.34 -6.35 -10.61
N CYS A 386 4.87 -5.72 -11.69
CA CYS A 386 5.53 -4.57 -12.27
C CYS A 386 4.52 -3.63 -12.96
N GLY A 387 4.83 -2.34 -13.01
CA GLY A 387 3.98 -1.34 -13.64
C GLY A 387 4.20 -1.29 -15.14
N SER A 388 3.14 -1.11 -15.93
CA SER A 388 3.24 -1.02 -17.39
C SER A 388 4.03 0.20 -17.88
N GLU A 389 4.13 1.26 -17.06
CA GLU A 389 4.89 2.48 -17.30
C GLU A 389 6.13 2.60 -16.39
N ASP A 390 6.66 1.47 -15.91
CA ASP A 390 7.89 1.47 -15.11
C ASP A 390 9.11 1.80 -15.99
N HIS A 391 9.64 3.01 -15.83
CA HIS A 391 10.81 3.52 -16.54
C HIS A 391 12.13 3.30 -15.78
N VAL A 392 12.08 2.66 -14.61
CA VAL A 392 13.27 2.28 -13.83
C VAL A 392 13.60 0.81 -14.04
N THR A 393 12.59 -0.06 -13.95
CA THR A 393 12.70 -1.49 -14.23
C THR A 393 11.63 -1.90 -15.23
N SER A 394 12.04 -2.41 -16.38
CA SER A 394 11.11 -2.78 -17.46
C SER A 394 10.21 -3.94 -17.05
N VAL A 395 8.91 -3.85 -17.36
CA VAL A 395 7.93 -4.94 -17.19
C VAL A 395 8.37 -6.24 -17.88
N LYS A 396 9.24 -6.16 -18.90
CA LYS A 396 9.80 -7.35 -19.57
C LYS A 396 10.54 -8.28 -18.61
N HIS A 397 11.14 -7.76 -17.53
CA HIS A 397 11.90 -8.57 -16.58
C HIS A 397 11.00 -9.54 -15.82
N ILE A 398 9.78 -9.14 -15.41
CA ILE A 398 8.88 -10.05 -14.70
C ILE A 398 8.43 -11.22 -15.59
N TYR A 399 8.21 -10.96 -16.88
CA TYR A 399 7.85 -12.00 -17.85
C TYR A 399 9.04 -12.90 -18.18
N HIS A 400 10.26 -12.34 -18.29
CA HIS A 400 11.48 -13.12 -18.49
C HIS A 400 11.73 -14.08 -17.33
N ILE A 401 11.69 -13.59 -16.08
CA ILE A 401 11.86 -14.41 -14.89
C ILE A 401 10.77 -15.49 -14.82
N ASP A 402 9.50 -15.11 -14.97
CA ASP A 402 8.37 -16.06 -14.91
C ASP A 402 8.45 -17.15 -15.99
N ASN A 403 8.87 -16.80 -17.21
CA ASN A 403 9.04 -17.76 -18.29
C ASN A 403 10.23 -18.69 -18.05
N PHE A 404 11.37 -18.15 -17.59
CA PHE A 404 12.52 -18.95 -17.19
C PHE A 404 12.12 -19.96 -16.14
N LEU A 405 11.50 -19.51 -15.04
CA LEU A 405 11.06 -20.36 -13.93
C LEU A 405 10.04 -21.42 -14.35
N THR A 406 9.06 -21.05 -15.16
CA THR A 406 8.06 -22.01 -15.68
C THR A 406 8.73 -23.10 -16.53
N THR A 407 9.70 -22.71 -17.36
CA THR A 407 10.43 -23.64 -18.23
C THR A 407 11.33 -24.56 -17.42
N THR A 408 12.11 -24.02 -16.48
CA THR A 408 13.07 -24.79 -15.66
C THR A 408 12.39 -25.85 -14.81
N PHE A 409 11.21 -25.55 -14.25
CA PHE A 409 10.48 -26.48 -13.38
C PHE A 409 9.42 -27.32 -14.11
N GLY A 410 9.19 -27.06 -15.40
CA GLY A 410 8.18 -27.76 -16.21
C GLY A 410 6.74 -27.59 -15.72
N ARG A 411 6.47 -26.57 -14.89
CA ARG A 411 5.15 -26.25 -14.32
C ARG A 411 5.12 -24.78 -13.91
N LYS A 412 3.94 -24.22 -13.67
CA LYS A 412 3.81 -22.85 -13.14
C LYS A 412 4.27 -22.80 -11.68
N ILE A 413 5.22 -21.92 -11.38
CA ILE A 413 5.81 -21.77 -10.03
C ILE A 413 5.80 -20.33 -9.52
N SER A 414 5.53 -19.40 -10.43
CA SER A 414 5.46 -17.98 -10.20
C SER A 414 4.23 -17.41 -10.89
N SER A 415 3.79 -16.23 -10.46
CA SER A 415 2.78 -15.42 -11.15
C SER A 415 3.41 -14.10 -11.56
N ALA A 416 3.27 -13.71 -12.83
CA ALA A 416 3.64 -12.38 -13.31
C ALA A 416 2.38 -11.52 -13.44
N LEU A 417 2.36 -10.37 -12.75
CA LEU A 417 1.27 -9.41 -12.76
C LEU A 417 1.75 -8.05 -13.25
N GLU A 418 1.21 -7.62 -14.38
CA GLU A 418 1.39 -6.25 -14.88
C GLU A 418 0.25 -5.35 -14.40
N VAL A 419 0.62 -4.27 -13.71
CA VAL A 419 -0.32 -3.24 -13.25
C VAL A 419 -0.36 -2.13 -14.29
N LYS A 420 -1.50 -2.03 -14.99
CA LYS A 420 -1.72 -0.99 -16.01
C LYS A 420 -1.69 0.41 -15.40
N ASP A 421 -1.13 1.35 -16.15
CA ASP A 421 -1.01 2.77 -15.79
C ASP A 421 -0.32 2.98 -14.43
N ALA A 422 0.70 2.18 -14.15
CA ALA A 422 1.53 2.29 -12.95
C ALA A 422 3.01 2.34 -13.33
N GLY A 423 3.78 3.12 -12.56
CA GLY A 423 5.24 3.21 -12.67
C GLY A 423 5.95 2.33 -11.65
N HIS A 424 7.22 2.62 -11.39
CA HIS A 424 8.05 1.91 -10.42
C HIS A 424 7.55 1.99 -8.97
N SER A 425 6.98 3.13 -8.59
CA SER A 425 6.38 3.34 -7.27
C SER A 425 4.95 2.81 -7.24
N LEU A 426 4.78 1.51 -7.49
CA LEU A 426 3.49 0.80 -7.59
C LEU A 426 2.53 1.12 -6.45
N LEU A 427 3.02 1.03 -5.22
CA LEU A 427 2.23 1.25 -4.00
C LEU A 427 1.88 2.73 -3.77
N LEU A 428 2.53 3.66 -4.48
CA LEU A 428 2.12 5.07 -4.49
C LEU A 428 1.16 5.37 -5.64
N ALA A 429 1.39 4.77 -6.82
CA ALA A 429 0.60 5.03 -8.02
C ALA A 429 -0.77 4.35 -8.00
N LYS A 430 -0.83 3.08 -7.58
CA LYS A 430 -2.02 2.22 -7.56
C LYS A 430 -2.04 1.36 -6.28
N PRO A 431 -2.11 1.97 -5.08
CA PRO A 431 -2.01 1.26 -3.81
C PRO A 431 -3.04 0.14 -3.65
N GLU A 432 -4.31 0.42 -3.91
CA GLU A 432 -5.41 -0.52 -3.65
C GLU A 432 -5.33 -1.73 -4.57
N LEU A 433 -5.06 -1.50 -5.86
CA LEU A 433 -4.92 -2.55 -6.85
C LEU A 433 -3.70 -3.43 -6.58
N THR A 434 -2.55 -2.81 -6.30
CA THR A 434 -1.31 -3.53 -6.03
C THR A 434 -1.43 -4.35 -4.75
N SER A 435 -1.90 -3.73 -3.66
CA SER A 435 -2.05 -4.42 -2.37
C SER A 435 -3.11 -5.51 -2.41
N GLY A 436 -4.26 -5.25 -3.03
CA GLY A 436 -5.32 -6.26 -3.20
C GLY A 436 -4.87 -7.45 -4.04
N SER A 437 -4.06 -7.22 -5.09
CA SER A 437 -3.52 -8.31 -5.90
C SER A 437 -2.50 -9.16 -5.15
N ILE A 438 -1.66 -8.53 -4.32
CA ILE A 438 -0.71 -9.24 -3.46
C ILE A 438 -1.46 -10.06 -2.40
N LEU A 439 -2.47 -9.50 -1.74
CA LEU A 439 -3.31 -10.24 -0.79
C LEU A 439 -4.00 -11.41 -1.47
N ASN A 440 -4.59 -11.20 -2.65
CA ASN A 440 -5.24 -12.28 -3.41
C ASN A 440 -4.24 -13.41 -3.75
N HIS A 441 -3.00 -13.10 -4.12
CA HIS A 441 -1.98 -14.13 -4.33
C HIS A 441 -1.67 -14.89 -3.03
N ILE A 442 -1.50 -14.18 -1.91
CA ILE A 442 -1.28 -14.79 -0.59
C ILE A 442 -2.43 -15.74 -0.23
N GLU A 443 -3.69 -15.33 -0.43
CA GLU A 443 -4.85 -16.14 -0.06
C GLU A 443 -5.08 -17.34 -1.00
N THR A 444 -4.80 -17.18 -2.29
CA THR A 444 -5.15 -18.19 -3.31
C THR A 444 -4.03 -19.17 -3.62
N LYS A 445 -2.76 -18.76 -3.46
CA LYS A 445 -1.59 -19.55 -3.89
C LYS A 445 -0.77 -20.10 -2.74
N LEU A 446 -0.80 -19.48 -1.56
CA LEU A 446 -0.16 -20.04 -0.39
C LEU A 446 -1.09 -21.06 0.31
N PRO A 447 -0.52 -22.06 0.99
CA PRO A 447 -1.32 -23.07 1.69
C PRO A 447 -2.30 -22.43 2.70
N GLN A 448 -3.58 -22.83 2.65
CA GLN A 448 -4.60 -22.35 3.59
C GLN A 448 -4.20 -22.56 5.05
N ARG A 449 -3.40 -23.60 5.35
CA ARG A 449 -2.84 -23.86 6.70
C ARG A 449 -2.01 -22.71 7.28
N LEU A 450 -1.54 -21.77 6.46
CA LEU A 450 -0.76 -20.62 6.92
C LEU A 450 -1.62 -19.50 7.50
N ASN A 451 -2.94 -19.56 7.34
CA ASN A 451 -3.90 -18.66 8.00
C ASN A 451 -3.73 -17.14 7.68
N LEU A 452 -3.25 -16.82 6.49
CA LEU A 452 -2.91 -15.45 6.06
C LEU A 452 -4.09 -14.66 5.45
N SER A 453 -5.31 -14.83 5.97
CA SER A 453 -6.50 -14.13 5.44
C SER A 453 -7.22 -13.30 6.51
N PRO A 454 -7.73 -12.10 6.19
CA PRO A 454 -8.55 -11.32 7.11
C PRO A 454 -9.81 -12.09 7.54
N ALA A 455 -10.37 -12.92 6.65
CA ALA A 455 -11.52 -13.77 6.95
C ALA A 455 -11.23 -14.75 8.09
N TRP A 456 -10.06 -15.40 8.08
CA TRP A 456 -9.64 -16.28 9.17
C TRP A 456 -9.47 -15.50 10.48
N VAL A 457 -8.81 -14.34 10.47
CA VAL A 457 -8.65 -13.51 11.68
C VAL A 457 -10.01 -13.12 12.26
N LEU A 458 -10.97 -12.69 11.43
CA LEU A 458 -12.31 -12.35 11.87
C LEU A 458 -13.04 -13.55 12.49
N LYS A 459 -12.90 -14.74 11.90
CA LYS A 459 -13.45 -15.99 12.45
C LYS A 459 -12.86 -16.29 13.82
N ILE A 460 -11.55 -16.16 13.99
CA ILE A 460 -10.88 -16.40 15.28
C ILE A 460 -11.29 -15.35 16.32
N LYS A 461 -11.34 -14.06 15.96
CA LYS A 461 -11.85 -13.01 16.86
C LYS A 461 -13.26 -13.32 17.37
N ALA A 462 -14.15 -13.76 16.48
CA ALA A 462 -15.51 -14.16 16.84
C ALA A 462 -15.54 -15.38 17.78
N LEU A 463 -14.66 -16.37 17.57
CA LEU A 463 -14.53 -17.52 18.47
C LEU A 463 -14.03 -17.11 19.87
N ILE A 464 -13.02 -16.23 19.92
CA ILE A 464 -12.39 -15.78 21.17
C ILE A 464 -13.36 -14.93 21.99
N SER A 465 -14.02 -13.93 21.42
CA SER A 465 -14.93 -13.06 22.17
C SER A 465 -16.23 -13.75 22.61
N GLY A 466 -16.36 -15.07 22.43
CA GLY A 466 -17.63 -15.79 22.59
C GLY A 466 -18.73 -15.21 21.69
N ASP A 467 -18.33 -14.44 20.70
CA ASP A 467 -19.17 -13.49 20.02
C ASP A 467 -19.85 -14.21 18.88
N LYS A 468 -20.90 -14.94 19.25
CA LYS A 468 -21.95 -15.35 18.32
C LYS A 468 -22.39 -14.17 17.43
N TRP A 469 -22.12 -12.90 17.79
CA TRP A 469 -22.39 -11.74 16.94
C TRP A 469 -21.52 -11.59 15.69
N GLY A 470 -20.28 -12.08 15.62
CA GLY A 470 -19.52 -12.04 14.37
C GLY A 470 -20.17 -12.92 13.29
N LEU A 471 -20.53 -14.14 13.71
CA LEU A 471 -21.35 -15.07 12.94
C LEU A 471 -22.77 -14.53 12.71
N LYS A 472 -23.37 -13.84 13.69
CA LYS A 472 -24.67 -13.15 13.54
C LYS A 472 -24.58 -11.94 12.62
N ASN A 473 -23.44 -11.25 12.50
CA ASN A 473 -23.24 -10.12 11.61
C ASN A 473 -23.07 -10.61 10.18
N GLU A 474 -22.41 -11.75 10.00
CA GLU A 474 -22.39 -12.48 8.74
C GLU A 474 -23.77 -13.03 8.37
N GLU A 475 -24.45 -13.72 9.28
CA GLU A 475 -25.82 -14.22 9.10
C GLU A 475 -26.80 -13.07 8.85
N LYS A 476 -26.67 -11.95 9.59
CA LYS A 476 -27.41 -10.71 9.36
C LYS A 476 -27.07 -10.16 7.99
N TRP A 477 -25.80 -10.07 7.61
CA TRP A 477 -25.40 -9.60 6.29
C TRP A 477 -25.97 -10.48 5.19
N LEU A 478 -25.97 -11.81 5.35
CA LEU A 478 -26.54 -12.78 4.42
C LEU A 478 -28.05 -12.58 4.28
N ASN A 479 -28.75 -12.40 5.39
CA ASN A 479 -30.20 -12.20 5.45
C ASN A 479 -30.67 -10.80 5.00
N LEU A 480 -29.76 -9.85 4.78
CA LEU A 480 -30.11 -8.51 4.31
C LEU A 480 -30.33 -8.48 2.79
N LYS A 481 -31.38 -7.75 2.37
CA LYS A 481 -31.64 -7.45 0.96
C LYS A 481 -30.37 -6.89 0.29
N PRO A 482 -29.78 -7.60 -0.70
CA PRO A 482 -28.45 -7.25 -1.21
C PRO A 482 -28.40 -5.85 -1.85
N ILE A 483 -29.32 -5.57 -2.78
CA ILE A 483 -29.44 -4.31 -3.52
C ILE A 483 -30.89 -3.82 -3.40
N SER A 484 -31.10 -2.50 -3.35
CA SER A 484 -32.44 -1.90 -3.35
C SER A 484 -33.14 -2.12 -4.68
N ASP A 485 -34.47 -1.99 -4.71
CA ASP A 485 -35.17 -1.79 -5.98
C ASP A 485 -34.90 -0.36 -6.49
N ASN A 486 -35.44 -0.01 -7.66
CA ASN A 486 -35.42 1.38 -8.13
C ASN A 486 -36.10 2.29 -7.10
N ILE A 487 -35.38 3.31 -6.63
CA ILE A 487 -35.93 4.36 -5.78
C ILE A 487 -36.72 5.32 -6.67
N LYS A 488 -38.01 5.48 -6.42
CA LYS A 488 -38.92 6.19 -7.33
C LYS A 488 -39.86 7.16 -6.61
N ARG A 489 -40.19 8.26 -7.29
CA ARG A 489 -41.25 9.22 -6.94
C ARG A 489 -42.18 9.38 -8.14
N GLY A 490 -43.37 8.77 -8.08
CA GLY A 490 -44.26 8.70 -9.24
C GLY A 490 -43.61 7.94 -10.41
N ASN A 491 -43.46 8.61 -11.56
CA ASN A 491 -42.78 8.07 -12.75
C ASN A 491 -41.26 8.36 -12.77
N GLU A 492 -40.77 9.22 -11.87
CA GLU A 492 -39.35 9.58 -11.78
C GLU A 492 -38.56 8.48 -11.04
N ILE A 493 -37.46 8.02 -11.64
CA ILE A 493 -36.58 6.98 -11.08
C ILE A 493 -35.21 7.57 -10.80
N SER A 494 -34.72 7.37 -9.58
CA SER A 494 -33.36 7.76 -9.20
C SER A 494 -32.32 6.89 -9.89
N PRO A 495 -31.17 7.46 -10.33
CA PRO A 495 -30.05 6.67 -10.82
C PRO A 495 -29.29 5.93 -9.71
N LEU A 496 -29.63 6.14 -8.43
CA LEU A 496 -28.92 5.56 -7.30
C LEU A 496 -29.63 4.32 -6.75
N LEU A 497 -28.83 3.31 -6.39
CA LEU A 497 -29.27 2.11 -5.67
C LEU A 497 -28.53 1.98 -4.34
N GLY A 498 -29.23 1.57 -3.29
CA GLY A 498 -28.61 1.24 -2.01
C GLY A 498 -28.25 -0.24 -1.93
N MET A 499 -26.98 -0.58 -1.71
CA MET A 499 -26.56 -1.97 -1.56
C MET A 499 -25.70 -2.23 -0.32
N LYS A 500 -25.66 -3.49 0.13
CA LYS A 500 -24.66 -3.95 1.11
C LYS A 500 -23.30 -4.13 0.42
N THR A 501 -22.19 -4.08 1.16
CA THR A 501 -20.86 -4.34 0.59
C THR A 501 -20.84 -5.67 -0.15
N LEU A 502 -20.09 -5.81 -1.24
CA LEU A 502 -19.87 -7.10 -1.90
C LEU A 502 -18.83 -7.92 -1.13
N ARG A 503 -18.69 -9.21 -1.47
CA ARG A 503 -17.63 -10.10 -1.00
C ARG A 503 -17.16 -11.00 -2.15
N GLU A 504 -15.85 -11.15 -2.35
CA GLU A 504 -15.29 -11.82 -3.54
C GLU A 504 -15.83 -13.25 -3.76
N GLY A 505 -15.89 -14.05 -2.69
CA GLY A 505 -16.30 -15.46 -2.74
C GLY A 505 -17.78 -15.74 -2.46
N ASP A 506 -18.64 -14.72 -2.36
CA ASP A 506 -20.06 -14.92 -2.04
C ASP A 506 -20.85 -15.40 -3.27
N SER A 507 -21.70 -16.41 -3.10
CA SER A 507 -22.44 -17.03 -4.20
C SER A 507 -23.62 -16.18 -4.70
N ILE A 508 -24.03 -15.14 -3.97
CA ILE A 508 -25.21 -14.32 -4.26
C ILE A 508 -24.84 -12.85 -4.53
N HIS A 509 -23.83 -12.32 -3.83
CA HIS A 509 -23.50 -10.90 -3.80
C HIS A 509 -21.98 -10.66 -3.88
N SER A 510 -21.36 -11.28 -4.88
CA SER A 510 -19.99 -11.04 -5.36
C SER A 510 -19.97 -10.19 -6.64
N PRO A 511 -18.82 -9.62 -7.03
CA PRO A 511 -18.72 -8.78 -8.24
C PRO A 511 -19.28 -9.45 -9.50
N GLY A 512 -18.81 -10.67 -9.81
CA GLY A 512 -19.24 -11.41 -11.00
C GLY A 512 -20.74 -11.71 -11.00
N VAL A 513 -21.30 -12.12 -9.86
CA VAL A 513 -22.75 -12.43 -9.74
C VAL A 513 -23.59 -11.17 -9.90
N VAL A 514 -23.16 -10.05 -9.29
CA VAL A 514 -23.92 -8.79 -9.36
C VAL A 514 -23.89 -8.21 -10.77
N GLU A 515 -22.73 -8.21 -11.43
CA GLU A 515 -22.59 -7.71 -12.80
C GLU A 515 -23.36 -8.57 -13.80
N ALA A 516 -23.23 -9.90 -13.74
CA ALA A 516 -24.01 -10.81 -14.59
C ALA A 516 -25.52 -10.58 -14.42
N GLY A 517 -25.96 -10.30 -13.19
CA GLY A 517 -27.37 -9.99 -12.92
C GLY A 517 -27.91 -8.70 -13.53
N TYR A 518 -27.07 -7.79 -14.03
CA TYR A 518 -27.50 -6.55 -14.71
C TYR A 518 -27.21 -6.52 -16.20
N TYR A 519 -26.37 -7.44 -16.70
CA TYR A 519 -25.92 -7.48 -18.10
C TYR A 519 -26.30 -8.78 -18.82
N ASP A 520 -26.32 -9.91 -18.12
CA ASP A 520 -26.53 -11.23 -18.70
C ASP A 520 -27.90 -11.84 -18.33
N GLN A 521 -28.54 -11.34 -17.26
CA GLN A 521 -29.83 -11.82 -16.76
C GLN A 521 -30.83 -10.67 -16.59
N GLU A 522 -32.11 -10.95 -16.83
CA GLU A 522 -33.19 -9.99 -16.57
C GLU A 522 -33.40 -9.83 -15.05
N LYS A 523 -33.11 -8.63 -14.54
CA LYS A 523 -33.44 -8.21 -13.17
C LYS A 523 -34.75 -7.41 -13.15
N ASN A 524 -35.46 -7.49 -12.03
CA ASN A 524 -36.64 -6.66 -11.74
C ASN A 524 -36.31 -5.15 -11.49
N VAL A 525 -35.08 -4.73 -11.76
CA VAL A 525 -34.60 -3.35 -11.61
C VAL A 525 -34.40 -2.76 -13.00
N LYS A 526 -35.06 -1.64 -13.30
CA LYS A 526 -34.95 -0.93 -14.59
C LYS A 526 -33.65 -0.14 -14.65
N GLY A 527 -32.84 -0.39 -15.67
CA GLY A 527 -31.57 0.28 -15.95
C GLY A 527 -30.35 -0.65 -15.84
N LYS A 528 -29.17 -0.16 -16.24
CA LYS A 528 -27.91 -0.93 -16.18
C LYS A 528 -26.98 -0.36 -15.12
N LEU A 529 -26.42 -1.24 -14.28
CA LEU A 529 -25.42 -0.85 -13.29
C LEU A 529 -24.11 -0.48 -13.98
N ILE A 530 -23.68 0.78 -13.90
CA ILE A 530 -22.46 1.27 -14.55
C ILE A 530 -21.33 1.55 -13.57
N ALA A 531 -21.67 1.78 -12.30
CA ALA A 531 -20.70 2.12 -11.29
C ALA A 531 -21.11 1.67 -9.88
N ILE A 532 -20.12 1.51 -9.02
CA ILE A 532 -20.27 1.32 -7.59
C ILE A 532 -19.49 2.41 -6.84
N ILE A 533 -20.16 3.10 -5.93
CA ILE A 533 -19.56 4.05 -4.98
C ILE A 533 -19.50 3.38 -3.60
N ASP A 534 -18.28 3.08 -3.16
CA ASP A 534 -18.01 2.61 -1.82
C ASP A 534 -17.76 3.79 -0.87
N ILE A 535 -18.66 3.98 0.09
CA ILE A 535 -18.58 5.04 1.10
C ILE A 535 -18.02 4.56 2.45
N SER A 536 -17.61 3.29 2.54
CA SER A 536 -16.94 2.77 3.74
C SER A 536 -15.54 3.37 3.92
N SER A 537 -15.02 3.32 5.15
CA SER A 537 -13.62 3.68 5.45
C SER A 537 -12.64 2.60 5.02
N ASP A 538 -13.10 1.34 5.05
CA ASP A 538 -12.25 0.16 4.97
C ASP A 538 -12.02 -0.23 3.50
N ILE A 539 -10.94 -0.97 3.21
CA ILE A 539 -10.70 -1.49 1.86
C ILE A 539 -11.82 -2.50 1.52
N PRO A 540 -12.40 -2.46 0.30
CA PRO A 540 -13.48 -3.39 -0.07
C PRO A 540 -13.00 -4.85 0.03
N PRO A 541 -13.80 -5.78 0.58
CA PRO A 541 -13.45 -7.20 0.68
C PRO A 541 -13.70 -7.95 -0.64
N TYR A 542 -13.53 -7.26 -1.76
CA TYR A 542 -13.72 -7.74 -3.12
C TYR A 542 -12.81 -6.95 -4.08
N ASN A 543 -12.40 -7.56 -5.18
CA ASN A 543 -11.55 -6.95 -6.18
C ASN A 543 -12.41 -6.20 -7.22
N PRO A 544 -12.40 -4.86 -7.24
CA PRO A 544 -13.25 -4.11 -8.15
C PRO A 544 -12.82 -4.19 -9.62
N GLN A 545 -11.63 -4.71 -9.93
CA GLN A 545 -11.19 -4.92 -11.32
C GLN A 545 -11.79 -6.16 -11.97
N THR A 546 -12.48 -7.01 -11.21
CA THR A 546 -13.18 -8.17 -11.76
C THR A 546 -14.41 -7.78 -12.57
N PHE A 547 -14.91 -6.57 -12.38
CA PHE A 547 -15.97 -5.98 -13.19
C PHE A 547 -15.49 -5.68 -14.60
N LYS A 548 -16.28 -6.09 -15.60
CA LYS A 548 -16.05 -5.81 -17.02
C LYS A 548 -16.69 -4.50 -17.46
N HIS A 549 -17.84 -4.17 -16.90
CA HIS A 549 -18.71 -3.06 -17.29
C HIS A 549 -18.93 -2.07 -16.15
N VAL A 550 -18.86 -2.51 -14.89
CA VAL A 550 -19.07 -1.67 -13.71
C VAL A 550 -17.75 -1.04 -13.24
N ARG A 551 -17.71 0.29 -13.12
CA ARG A 551 -16.56 1.01 -12.56
C ARG A 551 -16.68 1.21 -11.05
N TYR A 552 -15.57 1.10 -10.33
CA TYR A 552 -15.56 1.28 -8.89
C TYR A 552 -14.96 2.63 -8.48
N TYR A 553 -15.61 3.29 -7.52
CA TYR A 553 -15.20 4.58 -6.98
C TYR A 553 -15.23 4.54 -5.45
N LYS A 554 -14.14 4.97 -4.81
CA LYS A 554 -14.06 5.12 -3.36
C LYS A 554 -14.43 6.55 -2.97
N CYS A 555 -15.42 6.71 -2.08
CA CYS A 555 -15.84 8.00 -1.52
C CYS A 555 -16.01 7.88 0.00
N ALA A 556 -14.90 7.63 0.70
CA ALA A 556 -14.89 7.24 2.10
C ALA A 556 -15.57 8.26 3.03
N THR A 557 -16.28 7.73 4.04
CA THR A 557 -16.92 8.50 5.13
C THR A 557 -16.57 7.91 6.49
N VAL A 558 -16.65 8.73 7.53
CA VAL A 558 -16.42 8.30 8.92
C VAL A 558 -17.50 7.30 9.35
N SER A 559 -17.08 6.20 9.97
CA SER A 559 -18.00 5.15 10.43
C SER A 559 -18.91 5.64 11.55
N LYS A 560 -20.18 5.21 11.52
CA LYS A 560 -21.24 5.53 12.51
C LYS A 560 -21.60 7.01 12.69
N VAL A 561 -20.94 7.94 12.01
CA VAL A 561 -21.21 9.38 12.09
C VAL A 561 -22.00 9.85 10.85
N VAL A 562 -22.83 10.88 11.01
CA VAL A 562 -23.54 11.54 9.90
C VAL A 562 -22.52 12.25 9.01
N PRO A 563 -22.49 11.99 7.68
CA PRO A 563 -21.62 12.72 6.76
C PRO A 563 -21.78 14.24 6.84
N ASP A 564 -20.66 14.95 6.89
CA ASP A 564 -20.61 16.41 6.94
C ASP A 564 -20.86 17.05 5.56
N GLN A 565 -20.98 18.38 5.52
CA GLN A 565 -21.28 19.12 4.30
C GLN A 565 -20.24 18.89 3.20
N ALA A 566 -18.96 18.79 3.58
CA ALA A 566 -17.88 18.49 2.63
C ALA A 566 -18.03 17.10 2.01
N SER A 567 -18.35 16.08 2.81
CA SER A 567 -18.57 14.71 2.34
C SER A 567 -19.79 14.58 1.44
N ILE A 568 -20.88 15.30 1.74
CA ILE A 568 -22.08 15.36 0.90
C ILE A 568 -21.74 15.95 -0.47
N ARG A 569 -21.01 17.07 -0.52
CA ARG A 569 -20.63 17.71 -1.80
C ARG A 569 -19.71 16.84 -2.63
N ARG A 570 -18.72 16.18 -2.02
CA ARG A 570 -17.86 15.21 -2.72
C ARG A 570 -18.68 14.08 -3.34
N PHE A 571 -19.60 13.50 -2.58
CA PHE A 571 -20.47 12.44 -3.06
C PHE A 571 -21.36 12.89 -4.23
N ILE A 572 -22.04 14.03 -4.10
CA ILE A 572 -22.93 14.54 -5.16
C ILE A 572 -22.16 14.86 -6.45
N ASN A 573 -20.98 15.49 -6.34
CA ASN A 573 -20.16 15.82 -7.50
C ASN A 573 -19.67 14.54 -8.21
N LEU A 574 -19.23 13.54 -7.46
CA LEU A 574 -18.83 12.25 -8.01
C LEU A 574 -19.99 11.55 -8.75
N VAL A 575 -21.20 11.58 -8.18
CA VAL A 575 -22.38 11.03 -8.85
C VAL A 575 -22.65 11.74 -10.18
N LYS A 576 -22.57 13.07 -10.21
CA LYS A 576 -22.75 13.85 -11.45
C LYS A 576 -21.71 13.51 -12.50
N GLU A 577 -20.43 13.47 -12.12
CA GLU A 577 -19.33 13.11 -13.01
C GLU A 577 -19.54 11.73 -13.65
N ILE A 578 -19.90 10.72 -12.86
CA ILE A 578 -20.18 9.37 -13.37
C ILE A 578 -21.34 9.35 -14.36
N LEU A 579 -22.41 10.11 -14.08
CA LEU A 579 -23.59 10.15 -14.94
C LEU A 579 -23.30 10.92 -16.25
N ASP A 580 -22.58 12.03 -16.18
CA ASP A 580 -22.23 12.86 -17.33
C ASP A 580 -21.29 12.13 -18.31
N GLU A 581 -20.43 11.23 -17.81
CA GLU A 581 -19.57 10.38 -18.65
C GLU A 581 -20.32 9.22 -19.33
N SER A 582 -21.51 8.85 -18.84
CA SER A 582 -22.21 7.66 -19.29
C SER A 582 -22.95 7.88 -20.60
N LYS A 583 -22.79 6.93 -21.54
CA LYS A 583 -23.59 6.86 -22.79
C LYS A 583 -24.70 5.82 -22.72
N ILE A 584 -24.88 5.17 -21.57
CA ILE A 584 -25.84 4.08 -21.38
C ILE A 584 -27.20 4.67 -21.02
N GLU A 585 -28.26 4.21 -21.68
CA GLU A 585 -29.63 4.58 -21.31
C GLU A 585 -29.99 4.05 -19.91
N GLN A 586 -30.53 4.93 -19.07
CA GLN A 586 -30.88 4.64 -17.66
C GLN A 586 -29.71 4.04 -16.85
N PRO A 587 -28.61 4.82 -16.69
CA PRO A 587 -27.46 4.37 -15.92
C PRO A 587 -27.78 4.30 -14.43
N LEU A 588 -27.34 3.23 -13.78
CA LEU A 588 -27.49 3.01 -12.35
C LEU A 588 -26.14 3.01 -11.64
N ILE A 589 -26.11 3.55 -10.42
CA ILE A 589 -24.95 3.62 -9.55
C ILE A 589 -25.30 2.94 -8.22
N GLY A 590 -24.57 1.88 -7.87
CA GLY A 590 -24.70 1.20 -6.60
C GLY A 590 -23.92 1.92 -5.50
N VAL A 591 -24.55 2.27 -4.39
CA VAL A 591 -23.90 2.94 -3.27
C VAL A 591 -23.92 2.01 -2.05
N HIS A 592 -22.77 1.79 -1.43
CA HIS A 592 -22.70 0.94 -0.24
C HIS A 592 -21.77 1.46 0.83
N CYS A 593 -22.18 1.22 2.08
CA CYS A 593 -21.25 1.08 3.20
C CYS A 593 -21.14 -0.41 3.53
N HIS A 594 -21.09 -0.80 4.80
CA HIS A 594 -21.09 -2.21 5.17
C HIS A 594 -22.45 -2.89 4.90
N TYR A 595 -23.53 -2.40 5.54
CA TYR A 595 -24.89 -2.97 5.39
C TYR A 595 -25.79 -2.25 4.38
N GLY A 596 -25.40 -1.05 3.93
CA GLY A 596 -26.18 -0.33 2.92
C GLY A 596 -27.43 0.42 3.40
N PHE A 597 -27.53 0.77 4.70
CA PHE A 597 -28.72 1.43 5.27
C PHE A 597 -28.51 2.88 5.68
N ASN A 598 -27.75 3.15 6.75
CA ASN A 598 -27.75 4.48 7.38
C ASN A 598 -26.98 5.53 6.58
N ARG A 599 -25.64 5.45 6.53
CA ARG A 599 -24.81 6.38 5.74
C ARG A 599 -25.16 6.35 4.26
N THR A 600 -25.45 5.14 3.74
CA THR A 600 -25.89 4.93 2.36
C THR A 600 -27.20 5.65 2.07
N GLY A 601 -28.23 5.39 2.88
CA GLY A 601 -29.53 6.03 2.72
C GLY A 601 -29.47 7.53 2.91
N PHE A 602 -28.68 8.01 3.87
CA PHE A 602 -28.48 9.44 4.11
C PHE A 602 -27.90 10.16 2.90
N LEU A 603 -26.79 9.67 2.34
CA LEU A 603 -26.17 10.30 1.15
C LEU A 603 -27.05 10.20 -0.09
N ILE A 604 -27.73 9.06 -0.29
CA ILE A 604 -28.73 8.93 -1.35
C ILE A 604 -29.84 9.98 -1.16
N CYS A 605 -30.39 10.13 0.05
CA CYS A 605 -31.44 11.12 0.32
C CYS A 605 -30.95 12.55 0.08
N CYS A 606 -29.72 12.91 0.49
CA CYS A 606 -29.13 14.21 0.16
C CYS A 606 -29.11 14.46 -1.35
N TYR A 607 -28.75 13.46 -2.17
CA TYR A 607 -28.79 13.59 -3.63
C TYR A 607 -30.22 13.76 -4.16
N LEU A 608 -31.18 12.95 -3.69
CA LEU A 608 -32.59 13.05 -4.10
C LEU A 608 -33.17 14.45 -3.80
N ILE A 609 -32.81 15.02 -2.66
CA ILE A 609 -33.27 16.35 -2.24
C ILE A 609 -32.56 17.44 -3.05
N GLU A 610 -31.22 17.47 -3.03
CA GLU A 610 -30.45 18.58 -3.61
C GLU A 610 -30.40 18.58 -5.14
N VAL A 611 -30.57 17.42 -5.78
CA VAL A 611 -30.41 17.28 -7.24
C VAL A 611 -31.74 16.99 -7.94
N LEU A 612 -32.59 16.14 -7.38
CA LEU A 612 -33.90 15.80 -7.97
C LEU A 612 -35.06 16.63 -7.40
N GLY A 613 -34.81 17.47 -6.39
CA GLY A 613 -35.84 18.34 -5.80
C GLY A 613 -36.92 17.56 -5.04
N TRP A 614 -36.56 16.44 -4.42
CA TRP A 614 -37.49 15.68 -3.57
C TRP A 614 -37.58 16.33 -2.19
N THR A 615 -38.75 16.27 -1.57
CA THR A 615 -38.86 16.67 -0.15
C THR A 615 -38.13 15.65 0.74
N VAL A 616 -37.75 16.05 1.96
CA VAL A 616 -37.10 15.14 2.93
C VAL A 616 -37.95 13.88 3.14
N LYS A 617 -39.27 14.07 3.32
CA LYS A 617 -40.21 12.98 3.51
C LYS A 617 -40.27 12.04 2.31
N GLU A 618 -40.36 12.57 1.10
CA GLU A 618 -40.37 11.77 -0.14
C GLU A 618 -39.09 10.94 -0.30
N ALA A 619 -37.92 11.54 -0.07
CA ALA A 619 -36.64 10.86 -0.19
C ALA A 619 -36.49 9.70 0.81
N VAL A 620 -36.83 9.95 2.08
CA VAL A 620 -36.75 8.93 3.14
C VAL A 620 -37.75 7.81 2.91
N ASP A 621 -39.00 8.13 2.55
CA ASP A 621 -40.06 7.14 2.31
C ASP A 621 -39.73 6.28 1.07
N ALA A 622 -39.26 6.90 -0.02
CA ALA A 622 -38.90 6.18 -1.23
C ALA A 622 -37.70 5.25 -1.01
N PHE A 623 -36.67 5.68 -0.28
CA PHE A 623 -35.54 4.81 0.07
C PHE A 623 -35.98 3.64 0.95
N LYS A 624 -36.88 3.89 1.91
CA LYS A 624 -37.45 2.86 2.79
C LYS A 624 -38.22 1.80 2.02
N VAL A 625 -39.02 2.19 1.03
CA VAL A 625 -39.74 1.26 0.16
C VAL A 625 -38.78 0.43 -0.69
N ALA A 626 -37.79 1.07 -1.32
CA ALA A 626 -36.83 0.39 -2.19
C ALA A 626 -35.88 -0.56 -1.42
N LYS A 627 -35.50 -0.19 -0.19
CA LYS A 627 -34.62 -0.98 0.69
C LYS A 627 -35.14 -1.04 2.13
N PRO A 628 -36.14 -1.89 2.42
CA PRO A 628 -36.69 -2.01 3.76
C PRO A 628 -35.63 -2.42 4.80
N PRO A 629 -35.65 -1.84 6.02
CA PRO A 629 -36.63 -0.89 6.56
C PRO A 629 -36.30 0.59 6.30
N GLY A 630 -35.36 0.89 5.40
CA GLY A 630 -34.82 2.24 5.18
C GLY A 630 -33.68 2.59 6.13
N ILE A 631 -33.46 3.90 6.35
CA ILE A 631 -32.51 4.40 7.35
C ILE A 631 -32.96 3.93 8.73
N LYS A 632 -32.09 3.20 9.44
CA LYS A 632 -32.41 2.52 10.71
C LYS A 632 -32.21 3.41 11.93
N HIS A 633 -31.23 4.31 11.89
CA HIS A 633 -30.90 5.18 13.02
C HIS A 633 -31.56 6.55 12.87
N PRO A 634 -32.41 6.98 13.84
CA PRO A 634 -33.18 8.22 13.75
C PRO A 634 -32.32 9.47 13.53
N HIS A 635 -31.16 9.59 14.16
CA HIS A 635 -30.29 10.76 14.04
C HIS A 635 -29.82 11.06 12.61
N PHE A 636 -29.78 10.07 11.70
CA PHE A 636 -29.52 10.32 10.28
C PHE A 636 -30.73 10.96 9.59
N ILE A 637 -31.96 10.56 9.97
CA ILE A 637 -33.20 11.15 9.46
C ILE A 637 -33.36 12.57 10.01
N ASP A 638 -33.14 12.76 11.31
CA ASP A 638 -33.22 14.07 11.96
C ASP A 638 -32.25 15.07 11.31
N ALA A 639 -31.03 14.62 10.98
CA ALA A 639 -30.04 15.43 10.29
C ALA A 639 -30.45 15.83 8.86
N LEU A 640 -31.35 15.09 8.19
CA LEU A 640 -31.91 15.52 6.91
C LEU A 640 -32.95 16.63 7.13
N TYR A 641 -33.86 16.47 8.10
CA TYR A 641 -34.87 17.48 8.43
C TYR A 641 -34.23 18.79 8.91
N VAL A 642 -33.26 18.72 9.83
CA VAL A 642 -32.52 19.90 10.32
C VAL A 642 -31.79 20.64 9.19
N ARG A 643 -31.42 19.94 8.12
CA ARG A 643 -30.66 20.54 7.02
C ARG A 643 -31.54 21.15 5.93
N TYR A 644 -32.67 20.52 5.61
CA TYR A 644 -33.42 20.82 4.39
C TYR A 644 -34.90 21.21 4.64
N ASP A 645 -35.38 21.15 5.88
CA ASP A 645 -36.78 21.41 6.25
C ASP A 645 -36.90 22.45 7.38
N VAL A 646 -35.96 23.42 7.39
CA VAL A 646 -35.89 24.56 8.35
C VAL A 646 -36.14 25.88 7.64
#